data_AF-A0A2S9Q488-F1
#
_entry.id   AF-A0A2S9Q488-F1
#
_cell.length_a   1.000
_cell.length_b   1.000
_cell.length_c   1.000
_cell.angle_alpha   90.00
_cell.angle_beta   90.00
_cell.angle_gamma   90.00
#
_symmetry.space_group_name_H-M   'P 1'
#
loop_
_entity.id
_entity.type
_entity.pdbx_description
1 polymer ?
#
loop_
_entity_poly.entity_id
_entity_poly.type
_entity_poly.pdbx_seq_one_letter_code
_entity_poly.pdbx_strand_id
1 'polypeptide(L)'
;MSGPYRLAEGGQIDRGKPLSFRFDGKILHGYRGDTLASALLANGVRIVGRSFKYHRPRGIFTAGAEEPSALVELRAGARREPNIPVTTIELFEGLEAVSQNRWPTLGFDLGAVNGWLSPFLPAGFYYKTFMWPAAWWEKVYEPLIRRAAGLGRAAREPDPDSYDTMHAHCDLLIVGSGPSGLDSALAAGRAGQRVIVLEQDFAFGGSALLDPAARDDLTDKLAELAALPEVTLLNRTGAYGLYDGLVVGAVERVADHRAVPRPHEVRQRQWIIRPGRIVLATGAQERLIAFPGNDRPGVMLASAAATYVARFGVAPGRRAAFFVNNDRAYASARQLAAAGVEIAGIIDTRPDSAAGREAERSGIPVWFGSQVSATEGAPLHVLTITPVAARLRPQMLLADLLCISGGHDPRLQLAGQARLPFEWDDKAVAFRARGNDRIEIVGDAAGVEGEGTPPQPFWEVRPSRGASKAFVDLQHDVTADDLRLAVREGYAHVEHAKRYTTHGMATDQGKTGGLVGSAILAAEKGESLAETGLPTSRPYASPVSFGALAGAETGEHFRPKRRLALHDWHSRHGAVFVRLGLWLRPLVYSPSRDTSWAPVLAEAKAVREAVGVTDASSLGKIDIQGRDAGAFLDRIYANTFSSLPVGRARYGLMLREDGIVLDDGTTSRLAEDHYFVTTTTANAGPVLEHLEFHHQAVWPDLDVEITNVADQWATFAVAGPKARAVLARITSQDLDDAAFPFMAVAEAVIAGVSGRLFRISFSGELAYEVSVPSGHAEPVWEAILGAGKPFGIKPYGLDALNLLRIEKGHVAGSELNGQTTAADLGLGRMLKKKGDYVGRVLAGRPGLADPGRLVLVGVKVDDPGRKLRAGAHLTATPESKESLGFVTAACPTTEGKGFIGLALLRGGRERIGQRLHAADPVRGEACDVTIVSPHFVDPDNLRVKDASPVGAVEPLVLPRSVPGHHALIPDRPSDRVAEVQLAERSPDIAEIKLRRGGEAGLRRALQAEFGLDLPEPGRSAVSGALKLLSLGPGDWLVLDKHGRPGSLAVSLKHALGESASVVDLSSAFGVLRLSGPKARSVLMKLCRIDLHPRVFGQGHVARTLMAQIPVLLHQVSDEPAYDLFAPSTLAQAFAEVLVESAAEYGLRLD
;
A
#
# COMPACT_ATOMS: atom_id res chain seq x y z
N MET A 1 14.98 43.83 9.76
CA MET A 1 13.95 44.85 9.53
C MET A 1 12.59 44.21 9.83
N SER A 2 11.85 44.70 10.81
CA SER A 2 10.49 44.20 11.11
C SER A 2 9.51 44.74 10.05
N GLY A 3 8.64 43.88 9.51
CA GLY A 3 7.65 44.28 8.51
C GLY A 3 6.62 45.29 9.06
N PRO A 4 5.91 46.03 8.20
CA PRO A 4 5.04 47.16 8.58
C PRO A 4 3.83 46.82 9.46
N TYR A 5 3.49 45.54 9.61
CA TYR A 5 2.39 45.05 10.44
C TYR A 5 2.86 44.12 11.57
N ARG A 6 4.17 43.93 11.73
CA ARG A 6 4.75 43.18 12.85
C ARG A 6 4.71 44.06 14.10
N LEU A 7 4.19 43.51 15.20
CA LEU A 7 4.21 44.17 16.51
C LEU A 7 5.65 44.23 17.04
N ALA A 8 5.94 45.29 17.80
CA ALA A 8 7.29 45.53 18.36
C ALA A 8 7.73 44.38 19.28
N GLU A 9 6.80 43.87 20.09
CA GLU A 9 7.00 42.81 21.07
C GLU A 9 5.95 41.70 20.90
N GLY A 10 6.08 40.62 21.68
CA GLY A 10 5.15 39.50 21.66
C GLY A 10 5.33 38.53 20.50
N GLY A 11 4.42 37.55 20.42
CA GLY A 11 4.50 36.39 19.54
C GLY A 11 5.43 35.28 20.06
N GLN A 12 5.16 34.06 19.63
CA GLN A 12 5.96 32.85 19.86
C GLN A 12 6.90 32.62 18.66
N ILE A 13 7.69 33.64 18.36
CA ILE A 13 8.65 33.65 17.24
C ILE A 13 10.05 33.92 17.77
N ASP A 14 11.06 33.31 17.16
CA ASP A 14 12.47 33.55 17.48
C ASP A 14 12.97 34.77 16.70
N ARG A 15 12.84 35.95 17.32
CA ARG A 15 13.29 37.22 16.74
C ARG A 15 14.81 37.29 16.50
N GLY A 16 15.59 36.39 17.11
CA GLY A 16 17.03 36.23 16.88
C GLY A 16 17.37 35.44 15.62
N LYS A 17 16.38 34.76 15.00
CA LYS A 17 16.54 33.95 13.78
C LYS A 17 15.65 34.47 12.65
N PRO A 18 16.02 35.59 12.01
CA PRO A 18 15.31 36.07 10.82
C PRO A 18 15.47 35.07 9.67
N LEU A 19 14.41 34.94 8.87
CA LEU A 19 14.37 34.09 7.69
C LEU A 19 14.02 34.91 6.44
N SER A 20 14.61 34.56 5.31
CA SER A 20 14.24 35.13 4.00
C SER A 20 13.39 34.15 3.20
N PHE A 21 12.37 34.66 2.50
CA PHE A 21 11.49 33.85 1.64
C PHE A 21 11.02 34.66 0.43
N ARG A 22 10.44 33.99 -0.57
CA ARG A 22 9.90 34.62 -1.78
C ARG A 22 8.42 34.35 -1.94
N PHE A 23 7.67 35.42 -2.24
CA PHE A 23 6.27 35.33 -2.66
C PHE A 23 6.08 36.10 -3.97
N ASP A 24 5.60 35.42 -5.02
CA ASP A 24 5.46 35.99 -6.37
C ASP A 24 6.74 36.68 -6.87
N GLY A 25 7.90 36.10 -6.57
CA GLY A 25 9.23 36.60 -6.95
C GLY A 25 9.77 37.75 -6.08
N LYS A 26 8.98 38.29 -5.13
CA LYS A 26 9.44 39.33 -4.19
C LYS A 26 10.05 38.68 -2.95
N ILE A 27 11.24 39.14 -2.56
CA ILE A 27 11.90 38.72 -1.33
C ILE A 27 11.24 39.43 -0.15
N LEU A 28 10.83 38.67 0.85
CA LEU A 28 10.22 39.10 2.10
C LEU A 28 10.94 38.47 3.28
N HIS A 29 10.68 38.99 4.48
CA HIS A 29 11.35 38.54 5.71
C HIS A 29 10.37 38.11 6.79
N GLY A 30 10.72 37.06 7.52
CA GLY A 30 9.99 36.60 8.70
C GLY A 30 10.97 36.11 9.76
N TYR A 31 10.46 35.32 10.70
CA TYR A 31 11.23 34.74 11.79
C TYR A 31 10.94 33.25 11.92
N ARG A 32 11.88 32.50 12.48
CA ARG A 32 11.59 31.11 12.86
C ARG A 32 10.42 31.07 13.84
N GLY A 33 9.46 30.19 13.59
CA GLY A 33 8.19 30.13 14.31
C GLY A 33 7.04 30.84 13.59
N ASP A 34 7.30 31.62 12.54
CA ASP A 34 6.24 32.10 11.65
C ASP A 34 5.67 30.95 10.81
N THR A 35 4.39 31.06 10.46
CA THR A 35 3.83 30.44 9.26
C THR A 35 3.99 31.37 8.05
N LEU A 36 3.91 30.84 6.82
CA LEU A 36 3.88 31.66 5.62
C LEU A 36 2.76 32.73 5.68
N ALA A 37 1.58 32.39 6.21
CA ALA A 37 0.49 33.35 6.43
C ALA A 37 0.91 34.52 7.34
N SER A 38 1.46 34.22 8.52
CA SER A 38 1.87 35.23 9.49
C SER A 38 2.98 36.13 8.93
N ALA A 39 3.93 35.56 8.18
CA ALA A 39 5.00 36.31 7.54
C ALA A 39 4.47 37.21 6.41
N LEU A 40 3.52 36.73 5.60
CA LEU A 40 2.87 37.54 4.56
C LEU A 40 2.11 38.73 5.17
N LEU A 41 1.31 38.50 6.22
CA LEU A 41 0.61 39.57 6.93
C LEU A 41 1.59 40.59 7.54
N ALA A 42 2.65 40.14 8.19
CA ALA A 42 3.67 41.01 8.77
C ALA A 42 4.33 41.94 7.74
N ASN A 43 4.48 41.47 6.50
CA ASN A 43 5.00 42.24 5.36
C ASN A 43 3.94 43.09 4.65
N GLY A 44 2.69 43.12 5.14
CA GLY A 44 1.60 43.90 4.56
C GLY A 44 0.99 43.29 3.30
N VAL A 45 1.20 42.00 3.03
CA VAL A 45 0.58 41.30 1.91
C VAL A 45 -0.87 40.97 2.27
N ARG A 46 -1.82 41.68 1.68
CA ARG A 46 -3.27 41.51 1.95
C ARG A 46 -3.97 40.61 0.94
N ILE A 47 -3.48 40.54 -0.29
CA ILE A 47 -4.02 39.69 -1.37
C ILE A 47 -3.02 38.56 -1.59
N VAL A 48 -3.47 37.31 -1.47
CA VAL A 48 -2.62 36.10 -1.60
C VAL A 48 -3.02 35.28 -2.84
N GLY A 49 -4.27 35.37 -3.27
CA GLY A 49 -4.76 34.63 -4.43
C GLY A 49 -5.99 35.28 -5.05
N ARG A 50 -6.57 34.59 -6.04
CA ARG A 50 -7.80 34.96 -6.72
C ARG A 50 -8.80 33.81 -6.63
N SER A 51 -10.08 34.15 -6.59
CA SER A 51 -11.16 33.17 -6.52
C SER A 51 -11.26 32.38 -7.82
N PHE A 52 -11.65 31.11 -7.70
CA PHE A 52 -11.65 30.14 -8.80
C PHE A 52 -12.54 30.54 -9.99
N LYS A 53 -13.78 30.95 -9.72
CA LYS A 53 -14.80 31.18 -10.75
C LYS A 53 -14.87 32.64 -11.14
N TYR A 54 -14.87 33.52 -10.14
CA TYR A 54 -15.08 34.96 -10.33
C TYR A 54 -13.80 35.78 -10.38
N HIS A 55 -12.62 35.19 -10.15
CA HIS A 55 -11.33 35.89 -10.10
C HIS A 55 -11.33 37.09 -9.12
N ARG A 56 -12.11 36.98 -8.03
CA ARG A 56 -12.19 38.02 -7.00
C ARG A 56 -10.91 37.99 -6.15
N PRO A 57 -10.34 39.14 -5.74
CA PRO A 57 -9.20 39.18 -4.83
C PRO A 57 -9.49 38.41 -3.54
N ARG A 58 -8.57 37.52 -3.13
CA ARG A 58 -8.68 36.75 -1.88
C ARG A 58 -7.50 37.01 -0.96
N GLY A 59 -7.80 37.17 0.33
CA GLY A 59 -6.83 37.31 1.41
C GLY A 59 -6.82 36.10 2.33
N ILE A 60 -5.98 36.16 3.36
CA ILE A 60 -5.95 35.19 4.46
C ILE A 60 -7.23 35.34 5.28
N PHE A 61 -7.93 34.23 5.53
CA PHE A 61 -9.23 34.22 6.19
C PHE A 61 -9.21 33.55 7.57
N THR A 62 -8.27 32.64 7.80
CA THR A 62 -8.17 31.77 8.99
C THR A 62 -6.72 31.73 9.50
N ALA A 63 -6.42 30.86 10.48
CA ALA A 63 -5.07 30.64 10.98
C ALA A 63 -4.68 29.14 11.08
N GLY A 64 -5.47 28.24 10.48
CA GLY A 64 -5.28 26.80 10.55
C GLY A 64 -5.57 26.08 9.24
N ALA A 65 -5.82 24.76 9.32
CA ALA A 65 -6.08 23.91 8.16
C ALA A 65 -7.45 24.14 7.49
N GLU A 66 -8.29 24.95 8.14
CA GLU A 66 -9.59 25.39 7.64
C GLU A 66 -9.51 26.55 6.63
N GLU A 67 -8.32 27.02 6.24
CA GLU A 67 -8.11 28.12 5.29
C GLU A 67 -8.71 27.84 3.91
N PRO A 68 -9.74 28.60 3.49
CA PRO A 68 -10.42 28.35 2.21
C PRO A 68 -9.94 29.26 1.08
N SER A 69 -9.18 30.33 1.38
CA SER A 69 -8.93 31.42 0.43
C SER A 69 -7.46 31.56 0.03
N ALA A 70 -6.55 31.60 1.00
CA ALA A 70 -5.12 31.84 0.78
C ALA A 70 -4.36 30.54 0.44
N LEU A 71 -4.55 30.06 -0.80
CA LEU A 71 -3.85 28.89 -1.34
C LEU A 71 -2.72 29.31 -2.29
N VAL A 72 -1.57 28.64 -2.19
CA VAL A 72 -0.38 28.90 -3.00
C VAL A 72 0.17 27.63 -3.65
N GLU A 73 0.94 27.81 -4.72
CA GLU A 73 1.87 26.80 -5.21
C GLU A 73 3.20 26.97 -4.47
N LEU A 74 3.70 25.92 -3.84
CA LEU A 74 4.99 25.90 -3.16
C LEU A 74 6.07 25.24 -4.03
N ARG A 75 7.32 25.69 -3.82
CA ARG A 75 8.54 25.12 -4.40
C ARG A 75 8.52 25.15 -5.94
N ALA A 76 9.49 24.50 -6.58
CA ALA A 76 9.66 24.45 -8.03
C ALA A 76 10.15 23.07 -8.50
N GLY A 77 10.19 22.87 -9.82
CA GLY A 77 10.64 21.62 -10.45
C GLY A 77 9.83 20.39 -10.01
N ALA A 78 10.52 19.29 -9.74
CA ALA A 78 9.94 18.03 -9.25
C ALA A 78 9.25 18.11 -7.89
N ARG A 79 9.59 19.08 -7.02
CA ARG A 79 9.01 19.25 -5.67
C ARG A 79 7.82 20.21 -5.63
N ARG A 80 7.27 20.58 -6.79
CA ARG A 80 6.17 21.54 -6.90
C ARG A 80 4.89 21.00 -6.26
N GLU A 81 4.27 21.79 -5.40
CA GLU A 81 3.07 21.42 -4.65
C GLU A 81 1.97 22.48 -4.80
N PRO A 82 0.85 22.16 -5.47
CA PRO A 82 -0.26 23.08 -5.63
C PRO A 82 -1.24 23.04 -4.45
N ASN A 83 -2.06 24.09 -4.34
CA ASN A 83 -3.21 24.20 -3.44
C ASN A 83 -2.87 24.09 -1.95
N ILE A 84 -1.72 24.61 -1.56
CA ILE A 84 -1.26 24.53 -0.18
C ILE A 84 -1.75 25.75 0.61
N PRO A 85 -2.45 25.57 1.75
CA PRO A 85 -2.89 26.68 2.58
C PRO A 85 -1.71 27.30 3.33
N VAL A 86 -1.48 28.60 3.11
CA VAL A 86 -0.34 29.35 3.67
C VAL A 86 -0.29 29.34 5.20
N THR A 87 -1.42 29.08 5.86
CA THR A 87 -1.60 29.01 7.31
C THR A 87 -0.94 27.81 7.96
N THR A 88 -0.71 26.73 7.20
CA THR A 88 -0.21 25.45 7.75
C THR A 88 1.28 25.20 7.49
N ILE A 89 1.95 26.17 6.86
CA ILE A 89 3.33 26.06 6.35
C ILE A 89 4.25 26.82 7.26
N GLU A 90 5.08 26.09 8.01
CA GLU A 90 6.17 26.64 8.80
C GLU A 90 7.17 27.35 7.88
N LEU A 91 7.51 28.59 8.20
CA LEU A 91 8.47 29.37 7.43
C LEU A 91 9.87 28.78 7.59
N PHE A 92 10.57 28.60 6.48
CA PHE A 92 11.97 28.19 6.45
C PHE A 92 12.78 29.04 5.48
N GLU A 93 14.09 29.03 5.66
CA GLU A 93 15.01 29.83 4.84
C GLU A 93 14.93 29.43 3.36
N GLY A 94 14.72 30.43 2.49
CA GLY A 94 14.64 30.21 1.05
C GLY A 94 13.33 29.60 0.57
N LEU A 95 12.27 29.59 1.39
CA LEU A 95 10.94 29.16 0.96
C LEU A 95 10.47 29.98 -0.26
N GLU A 96 9.96 29.30 -1.29
CA GLU A 96 9.37 29.93 -2.47
C GLU A 96 7.89 29.57 -2.61
N ALA A 97 7.05 30.59 -2.77
CA ALA A 97 5.61 30.46 -2.96
C ALA A 97 5.10 31.37 -4.10
N VAL A 98 4.09 30.89 -4.84
CA VAL A 98 3.47 31.60 -5.97
C VAL A 98 1.95 31.63 -5.80
N SER A 99 1.33 32.78 -6.07
CA SER A 99 -0.13 32.93 -6.01
C SER A 99 -0.85 32.16 -7.12
N GLN A 100 -2.05 31.65 -6.81
CA GLN A 100 -2.86 30.85 -7.72
C GLN A 100 -4.00 31.66 -8.39
N ASN A 101 -4.56 31.10 -9.48
CA ASN A 101 -5.74 31.61 -10.21
C ASN A 101 -5.61 33.05 -10.76
N ARG A 102 -4.41 33.50 -11.14
CA ARG A 102 -4.16 34.88 -11.63
C ARG A 102 -3.47 34.92 -12.99
N TRP A 103 -3.80 35.94 -13.81
CA TRP A 103 -3.08 36.26 -15.04
C TRP A 103 -3.22 37.74 -15.49
N PRO A 104 -2.13 38.45 -15.81
CA PRO A 104 -0.73 38.02 -15.71
C PRO A 104 -0.20 38.09 -14.27
N THR A 105 -0.72 38.97 -13.41
CA THR A 105 -0.22 39.20 -12.05
C THR A 105 -1.34 39.23 -11.02
N LEU A 106 -1.01 39.07 -9.73
CA LEU A 106 -2.02 39.07 -8.67
C LEU A 106 -2.75 40.42 -8.55
N GLY A 107 -2.02 41.53 -8.77
CA GLY A 107 -2.57 42.89 -8.73
C GLY A 107 -3.32 43.30 -10.00
N PHE A 108 -2.91 42.78 -11.16
CA PHE A 108 -3.52 43.03 -12.46
C PHE A 108 -3.91 41.69 -13.11
N ASP A 109 -5.18 41.32 -12.95
CA ASP A 109 -5.75 40.04 -13.39
C ASP A 109 -6.86 40.26 -14.43
N LEU A 110 -6.65 39.80 -15.66
CA LEU A 110 -7.65 39.94 -16.74
C LEU A 110 -8.89 39.07 -16.50
N GLY A 111 -8.75 37.98 -15.74
CA GLY A 111 -9.87 37.11 -15.37
C GLY A 111 -10.96 37.83 -14.56
N ALA A 112 -10.63 38.97 -13.93
CA ALA A 112 -11.57 39.78 -13.17
C ALA A 112 -12.79 40.27 -13.99
N VAL A 113 -12.70 40.28 -15.33
CA VAL A 113 -13.84 40.56 -16.22
C VAL A 113 -15.00 39.56 -16.02
N ASN A 114 -14.72 38.33 -15.59
CA ASN A 114 -15.75 37.34 -15.24
C ASN A 114 -16.71 37.84 -14.15
N GLY A 115 -16.26 38.76 -13.29
CA GLY A 115 -17.11 39.42 -12.29
C GLY A 115 -18.28 40.19 -12.92
N TRP A 116 -18.07 40.87 -14.06
CA TRP A 116 -19.12 41.59 -14.79
C TRP A 116 -20.13 40.65 -15.44
N LEU A 117 -19.68 39.46 -15.85
CA LEU A 117 -20.52 38.41 -16.43
C LEU A 117 -21.14 37.47 -15.38
N SER A 118 -20.90 37.71 -14.09
CA SER A 118 -21.33 36.81 -13.01
C SER A 118 -22.85 36.51 -12.93
N PRO A 119 -23.79 37.38 -13.39
CA PRO A 119 -25.20 37.01 -13.49
C PRO A 119 -25.49 35.85 -14.47
N PHE A 120 -24.62 35.65 -15.46
CA PHE A 120 -24.73 34.57 -16.45
C PHE A 120 -23.99 33.29 -16.01
N LEU A 121 -23.38 33.29 -14.84
CA LEU A 121 -22.63 32.16 -14.28
C LEU A 121 -23.27 31.64 -12.97
N PRO A 122 -24.55 31.23 -12.94
CA PRO A 122 -25.15 30.62 -11.76
C PRO A 122 -24.55 29.23 -11.47
N ALA A 123 -24.81 28.66 -10.28
CA ALA A 123 -24.61 27.23 -10.07
C ALA A 123 -25.31 26.40 -11.15
N GLY A 124 -24.68 25.30 -11.56
CA GLY A 124 -25.18 24.44 -12.63
C GLY A 124 -25.03 24.97 -14.07
N PHE A 125 -24.54 26.20 -14.29
CA PHE A 125 -24.32 26.76 -15.63
C PHE A 125 -23.52 25.84 -16.55
N TYR A 126 -22.43 25.24 -16.03
CA TYR A 126 -21.54 24.39 -16.80
C TYR A 126 -22.26 23.18 -17.42
N TYR A 127 -23.19 22.56 -16.67
CA TYR A 127 -23.98 21.41 -17.14
C TYR A 127 -24.97 21.81 -18.25
N LYS A 128 -25.45 23.06 -18.25
CA LYS A 128 -26.45 23.56 -19.19
C LYS A 128 -25.83 24.10 -20.49
N THR A 129 -24.60 24.61 -20.43
CA THR A 129 -24.00 25.37 -21.55
C THR A 129 -22.93 24.59 -22.32
N PHE A 130 -22.09 23.78 -21.65
CA PHE A 130 -20.91 23.19 -22.31
C PHE A 130 -21.09 21.76 -22.83
N MET A 131 -22.23 21.10 -22.53
CA MET A 131 -22.49 19.75 -23.03
C MET A 131 -23.04 19.70 -24.45
N TRP A 132 -23.27 20.86 -25.09
CA TRP A 132 -23.81 20.95 -26.44
C TRP A 132 -23.12 22.07 -27.26
N PRO A 133 -22.77 21.82 -28.53
CA PRO A 133 -22.77 20.54 -29.25
C PRO A 133 -21.70 19.58 -28.71
N ALA A 134 -22.00 18.27 -28.66
CA ALA A 134 -21.08 17.25 -28.12
C ALA A 134 -19.68 17.28 -28.80
N ALA A 135 -19.63 17.55 -30.11
CA ALA A 135 -18.37 17.64 -30.87
C ALA A 135 -17.44 18.79 -30.42
N TRP A 136 -17.97 19.80 -29.73
CA TRP A 136 -17.20 20.94 -29.23
C TRP A 136 -16.65 20.71 -27.82
N TRP A 137 -17.19 19.73 -27.08
CA TRP A 137 -16.71 19.40 -25.75
C TRP A 137 -15.22 19.08 -25.76
N GLU A 138 -14.78 18.06 -26.49
CA GLU A 138 -13.37 17.63 -26.49
C GLU A 138 -12.44 18.63 -27.18
N LYS A 139 -12.94 19.36 -28.20
CA LYS A 139 -12.09 20.20 -29.08
C LYS A 139 -11.97 21.66 -28.65
N VAL A 140 -12.96 22.20 -27.95
CA VAL A 140 -13.05 23.63 -27.64
C VAL A 140 -13.28 23.86 -26.16
N TYR A 141 -14.35 23.32 -25.60
CA TYR A 141 -14.76 23.62 -24.22
C TYR A 141 -13.81 22.97 -23.20
N GLU A 142 -13.52 21.68 -23.32
CA GLU A 142 -12.67 20.95 -22.37
C GLU A 142 -11.25 21.53 -22.29
N PRO A 143 -10.52 21.82 -23.40
CA PRO A 143 -9.18 22.39 -23.30
C PRO A 143 -9.16 23.78 -22.65
N LEU A 144 -10.14 24.64 -22.97
CA LEU A 144 -10.27 25.98 -22.40
C LEU A 144 -10.65 25.92 -20.91
N ILE A 145 -11.61 25.07 -20.55
CA ILE A 145 -12.04 24.85 -19.16
C ILE A 145 -10.89 24.25 -18.36
N ARG A 146 -10.17 23.23 -18.85
CA ARG A 146 -9.00 22.66 -18.13
C ARG A 146 -7.91 23.69 -17.87
N ARG A 147 -7.72 24.65 -18.79
CA ARG A 147 -6.75 25.74 -18.63
C ARG A 147 -7.22 26.81 -17.63
N ALA A 148 -8.51 27.10 -17.57
CA ALA A 148 -9.10 28.13 -16.72
C ALA A 148 -9.53 27.61 -15.33
N ALA A 149 -9.87 26.33 -15.21
CA ALA A 149 -10.46 25.69 -14.04
C ALA A 149 -9.45 24.89 -13.20
N GLY A 150 -8.15 25.03 -13.43
CA GLY A 150 -7.13 24.42 -12.57
C GLY A 150 -6.80 25.32 -11.38
N LEU A 151 -7.00 24.84 -10.15
CA LEU A 151 -6.63 25.58 -8.92
C LEU A 151 -5.09 25.70 -8.75
N GLY A 152 -4.31 24.73 -9.23
CA GLY A 152 -2.83 24.76 -9.22
C GLY A 152 -2.21 23.68 -10.13
N ARG A 153 -0.88 23.67 -10.31
CA ARG A 153 -0.18 22.74 -11.23
C ARG A 153 0.69 21.74 -10.46
N ALA A 154 0.53 20.45 -10.75
CA ALA A 154 1.43 19.41 -10.25
C ALA A 154 2.71 19.32 -11.10
N ALA A 155 3.80 18.81 -10.51
CA ALA A 155 5.00 18.44 -11.25
C ALA A 155 4.73 17.29 -12.24
N ARG A 156 5.44 17.27 -13.38
CA ARG A 156 5.47 16.12 -14.31
C ARG A 156 6.71 15.24 -14.12
N GLU A 157 7.66 15.72 -13.33
CA GLU A 157 8.89 15.00 -12.98
C GLU A 157 8.61 14.09 -11.78
N PRO A 158 9.33 12.96 -11.63
CA PRO A 158 9.24 12.12 -10.44
C PRO A 158 9.59 12.89 -9.17
N ASP A 159 8.81 12.69 -8.11
CA ASP A 159 9.11 13.26 -6.79
C ASP A 159 10.46 12.71 -6.28
N PRO A 160 11.45 13.57 -5.95
CA PRO A 160 12.75 13.14 -5.48
C PRO A 160 12.78 12.79 -3.98
N ASP A 161 11.68 12.98 -3.25
CA ASP A 161 11.60 12.70 -1.82
C ASP A 161 11.36 11.24 -1.48
N SER A 162 11.83 10.85 -0.30
CA SER A 162 11.52 9.54 0.30
C SER A 162 10.40 9.69 1.34
N TYR A 163 9.65 8.61 1.49
CA TYR A 163 8.48 8.50 2.36
C TYR A 163 8.54 7.19 3.13
N ASP A 164 7.88 7.14 4.28
CA ASP A 164 7.90 5.95 5.14
C ASP A 164 6.55 5.71 5.81
N THR A 165 6.39 4.52 6.37
CA THR A 165 5.24 4.13 7.19
C THR A 165 5.73 3.71 8.57
N MET A 166 4.91 3.92 9.60
CA MET A 166 5.12 3.42 10.96
C MET A 166 3.84 2.77 11.49
N HIS A 167 3.97 1.53 11.95
CA HIS A 167 2.92 0.81 12.65
C HIS A 167 3.12 0.94 14.16
N ALA A 168 2.15 1.54 14.84
CA ALA A 168 2.23 1.81 16.29
C ALA A 168 1.02 1.25 17.04
N HIS A 169 1.22 0.95 18.32
CA HIS A 169 0.18 0.51 19.25
C HIS A 169 0.31 1.32 20.54
N CYS A 170 -0.83 1.61 21.16
CA CYS A 170 -0.88 2.31 22.44
C CYS A 170 -2.14 1.90 23.20
N ASP A 171 -2.16 2.17 24.51
CA ASP A 171 -3.35 1.92 25.31
C ASP A 171 -4.36 3.07 25.12
N LEU A 172 -3.84 4.30 24.97
CA LEU A 172 -4.61 5.51 24.71
C LEU A 172 -3.98 6.36 23.60
N LEU A 173 -4.76 6.67 22.56
CA LEU A 173 -4.43 7.68 21.56
C LEU A 173 -5.20 8.97 21.85
N ILE A 174 -4.49 10.10 21.86
CA ILE A 174 -5.08 11.42 22.05
C ILE A 174 -4.88 12.20 20.75
N VAL A 175 -5.98 12.68 20.17
CA VAL A 175 -5.95 13.49 18.94
C VAL A 175 -6.25 14.94 19.29
N GLY A 176 -5.21 15.78 19.27
CA GLY A 176 -5.24 17.18 19.66
C GLY A 176 -4.55 17.43 21.00
N SER A 177 -3.66 18.43 21.04
CA SER A 177 -2.87 18.77 22.23
C SER A 177 -3.35 20.05 22.95
N GLY A 178 -4.64 20.38 22.82
CA GLY A 178 -5.24 21.43 23.64
C GLY A 178 -5.23 21.06 25.14
N PRO A 179 -5.64 21.98 26.04
CA PRO A 179 -5.64 21.77 27.49
C PRO A 179 -6.23 20.41 27.91
N SER A 180 -7.45 20.09 27.48
CA SER A 180 -8.12 18.83 27.81
C SER A 180 -7.39 17.58 27.28
N GLY A 181 -6.75 17.69 26.12
CA GLY A 181 -5.95 16.59 25.55
C GLY A 181 -4.67 16.34 26.36
N LEU A 182 -3.96 17.39 26.76
CA LEU A 182 -2.75 17.27 27.59
C LEU A 182 -3.06 16.80 29.00
N ASP A 183 -4.17 17.26 29.59
CA ASP A 183 -4.61 16.78 30.91
C ASP A 183 -4.96 15.28 30.87
N SER A 184 -5.63 14.84 29.80
CA SER A 184 -5.90 13.41 29.55
C SER A 184 -4.60 12.62 29.38
N ALA A 185 -3.62 13.18 28.67
CA ALA A 185 -2.32 12.55 28.45
C ALA A 185 -1.55 12.38 29.76
N LEU A 186 -1.54 13.41 30.61
CA LEU A 186 -0.87 13.38 31.91
C LEU A 186 -1.53 12.37 32.84
N ALA A 187 -2.86 12.36 32.91
CA ALA A 187 -3.60 11.40 33.73
C ALA A 187 -3.28 9.95 33.33
N ALA A 188 -3.31 9.65 32.03
CA ALA A 188 -3.03 8.30 31.52
C ALA A 188 -1.53 7.93 31.64
N GLY A 189 -0.63 8.87 31.33
CA GLY A 189 0.81 8.67 31.42
C GLY A 189 1.28 8.44 32.86
N ARG A 190 0.77 9.21 33.83
CA ARG A 190 1.01 8.99 35.27
C ARG A 190 0.51 7.62 35.75
N ALA A 191 -0.50 7.07 35.10
CA ALA A 191 -1.00 5.72 35.36
C ALA A 191 -0.18 4.61 34.66
N GLY A 192 0.91 4.95 33.95
CA GLY A 192 1.79 3.98 33.27
C GLY A 192 1.22 3.37 31.99
N GLN A 193 0.15 3.97 31.44
CA GLN A 193 -0.42 3.59 30.15
C GLN A 193 0.50 4.04 29.01
N ARG A 194 0.49 3.28 27.91
CA ARG A 194 1.12 3.69 26.65
C ARG A 194 0.26 4.75 25.99
N VAL A 195 0.76 5.97 25.88
CA VAL A 195 0.03 7.13 25.36
C VAL A 195 0.72 7.67 24.13
N ILE A 196 -0.05 7.90 23.06
CA ILE A 196 0.40 8.68 21.91
C ILE A 196 -0.45 9.95 21.83
N VAL A 197 0.19 11.11 21.74
CA VAL A 197 -0.48 12.41 21.54
C VAL A 197 -0.15 12.91 20.15
N LEU A 198 -1.18 13.14 19.33
CA LEU A 198 -1.06 13.72 18.00
C LEU A 198 -1.42 15.21 18.02
N GLU A 199 -0.55 16.04 17.48
CA GLU A 199 -0.82 17.44 17.22
C GLU A 199 -0.50 17.77 15.76
N GLN A 200 -1.50 18.28 15.03
CA GLN A 200 -1.34 18.63 13.63
C GLN A 200 -0.39 19.82 13.45
N ASP A 201 -0.42 20.77 14.38
CA ASP A 201 0.44 21.94 14.41
C ASP A 201 1.91 21.60 14.72
N PHE A 202 2.83 22.50 14.39
CA PHE A 202 4.25 22.38 14.72
C PHE A 202 4.56 22.65 16.20
N ALA A 203 3.60 23.21 16.95
CA ALA A 203 3.67 23.46 18.38
C ALA A 203 2.52 22.74 19.11
N PHE A 204 2.79 22.19 20.29
CA PHE A 204 1.76 21.63 21.16
C PHE A 204 1.02 22.75 21.92
N GLY A 205 -0.21 22.50 22.35
CA GLY A 205 -0.96 23.36 23.28
C GLY A 205 -2.31 23.86 22.78
N GLY A 206 -2.59 23.76 21.48
CA GLY A 206 -3.87 24.20 20.90
C GLY A 206 -4.24 25.63 21.33
N SER A 207 -5.42 25.81 21.94
CA SER A 207 -5.90 27.11 22.43
C SER A 207 -5.04 27.72 23.55
N ALA A 208 -4.28 26.93 24.31
CA ALA A 208 -3.38 27.44 25.36
C ALA A 208 -2.30 28.36 24.78
N LEU A 209 -1.96 28.21 23.50
CA LEU A 209 -0.98 29.06 22.81
C LEU A 209 -1.42 30.54 22.72
N LEU A 210 -2.70 30.83 22.90
CA LEU A 210 -3.27 32.17 22.75
C LEU A 210 -3.29 32.98 24.06
N ASP A 211 -3.11 32.32 25.21
CA ASP A 211 -3.15 32.94 26.53
C ASP A 211 -1.75 32.92 27.18
N PRO A 212 -1.15 34.07 27.53
CA PRO A 212 0.09 34.13 28.32
C PRO A 212 0.09 33.23 29.56
N ALA A 213 -0.99 33.24 30.35
CA ALA A 213 -1.01 32.51 31.61
C ALA A 213 -1.06 30.99 31.39
N ALA A 214 -1.80 30.53 30.37
CA ALA A 214 -1.88 29.11 30.04
C ALA A 214 -0.58 28.56 29.42
N ARG A 215 0.30 29.42 28.88
CA ARG A 215 1.57 29.00 28.28
C ARG A 215 2.61 28.56 29.30
N ASP A 216 2.59 29.13 30.50
CA ASP A 216 3.50 28.74 31.59
C ASP A 216 3.17 27.30 32.03
N ASP A 217 1.90 27.01 32.33
CA ASP A 217 1.40 25.66 32.64
C ASP A 217 1.65 24.65 31.51
N LEU A 218 1.45 25.05 30.25
CA LEU A 218 1.75 24.20 29.08
C LEU A 218 3.20 23.71 29.06
N THR A 219 4.15 24.58 29.40
CA THR A 219 5.58 24.25 29.37
C THR A 219 5.90 23.15 30.39
N ASP A 220 5.37 23.29 31.61
CA ASP A 220 5.54 22.31 32.69
C ASP A 220 4.90 20.96 32.33
N LYS A 221 3.67 20.98 31.79
CA LYS A 221 2.96 19.78 31.33
C LYS A 221 3.73 19.02 30.26
N LEU A 222 4.30 19.72 29.27
CA LEU A 222 5.07 19.09 28.20
C LEU A 222 6.39 18.50 28.72
N ALA A 223 7.07 19.20 29.64
CA ALA A 223 8.28 18.70 30.27
C ALA A 223 8.02 17.40 31.05
N GLU A 224 6.92 17.34 31.80
CA GLU A 224 6.50 16.12 32.50
C GLU A 224 6.16 14.98 31.53
N LEU A 225 5.32 15.24 30.52
CA LEU A 225 4.96 14.23 29.53
C LEU A 225 6.18 13.65 28.81
N ALA A 226 7.16 14.50 28.46
CA ALA A 226 8.39 14.05 27.81
C ALA A 226 9.29 13.20 28.72
N ALA A 227 9.15 13.31 30.04
CA ALA A 227 9.89 12.50 31.01
C ALA A 227 9.25 11.12 31.27
N LEU A 228 8.00 10.91 30.84
CA LEU A 228 7.29 9.64 31.02
C LEU A 228 7.67 8.64 29.89
N PRO A 229 8.21 7.46 30.21
CA PRO A 229 8.80 6.55 29.21
C PRO A 229 7.78 5.93 28.24
N GLU A 230 6.51 5.86 28.62
CA GLU A 230 5.43 5.27 27.83
C GLU A 230 4.61 6.32 27.07
N VAL A 231 5.02 7.60 27.10
CA VAL A 231 4.35 8.70 26.40
C VAL A 231 5.16 9.08 25.16
N THR A 232 4.48 9.08 24.00
CA THR A 232 5.03 9.56 22.74
C THR A 232 4.28 10.81 22.29
N LEU A 233 5.00 11.92 22.13
CA LEU A 233 4.47 13.19 21.66
C LEU A 233 4.83 13.40 20.18
N LEU A 234 3.82 13.50 19.32
CA LEU A 234 3.98 13.69 17.88
C LEU A 234 3.33 15.00 17.43
N ASN A 235 4.13 16.07 17.30
CA ASN A 235 3.69 17.30 16.63
C ASN A 235 3.83 17.15 15.11
N ARG A 236 3.37 18.15 14.36
CA ARG A 236 3.32 18.12 12.88
C ARG A 236 2.59 16.89 12.33
N THR A 237 1.75 16.26 13.15
CA THR A 237 1.16 14.94 12.91
C THR A 237 -0.36 15.05 12.97
N GLY A 238 -0.98 15.09 11.80
CA GLY A 238 -2.44 15.18 11.67
C GLY A 238 -3.07 13.81 11.48
N ALA A 239 -4.03 13.45 12.33
CA ALA A 239 -4.92 12.32 12.09
C ALA A 239 -5.83 12.63 10.90
N TYR A 240 -5.75 11.81 9.85
CA TYR A 240 -6.52 12.00 8.62
C TYR A 240 -7.72 11.04 8.53
N GLY A 241 -7.69 9.93 9.26
CA GLY A 241 -8.64 8.83 9.10
C GLY A 241 -8.81 7.99 10.37
N LEU A 242 -10.04 7.65 10.72
CA LEU A 242 -10.40 6.67 11.75
C LEU A 242 -11.23 5.56 11.11
N TYR A 243 -10.76 4.33 11.23
CA TYR A 243 -11.28 3.13 10.56
C TYR A 243 -11.74 2.07 11.57
N ASP A 244 -12.36 0.99 11.06
CA ASP A 244 -12.81 -0.15 11.85
C ASP A 244 -11.69 -0.73 12.73
N GLY A 245 -12.05 -1.25 13.91
CA GLY A 245 -11.08 -1.79 14.87
C GLY A 245 -10.21 -0.72 15.56
N LEU A 246 -10.67 0.54 15.60
CA LEU A 246 -9.96 1.72 16.13
C LEU A 246 -8.67 2.08 15.39
N VAL A 247 -8.47 1.64 14.15
CA VAL A 247 -7.25 1.97 13.41
C VAL A 247 -7.26 3.44 13.00
N VAL A 248 -6.21 4.18 13.35
CA VAL A 248 -6.07 5.60 13.03
C VAL A 248 -4.93 5.79 12.05
N GLY A 249 -5.23 6.42 10.92
CA GLY A 249 -4.24 6.91 9.98
C GLY A 249 -3.87 8.35 10.29
N ALA A 250 -2.57 8.63 10.42
CA ALA A 250 -2.04 9.98 10.59
C ALA A 250 -0.82 10.21 9.68
N VAL A 251 -0.51 11.48 9.39
CA VAL A 251 0.72 11.84 8.68
C VAL A 251 1.52 12.85 9.49
N GLU A 252 2.77 12.48 9.76
CA GLU A 252 3.80 13.33 10.33
C GLU A 252 4.57 14.03 9.20
N ARG A 253 4.67 15.35 9.29
CA ARG A 253 5.46 16.18 8.38
C ARG A 253 6.88 16.35 8.92
N VAL A 254 7.74 15.37 8.62
CA VAL A 254 9.10 15.25 9.16
C VAL A 254 10.02 16.37 8.64
N ALA A 255 10.08 16.58 7.32
CA ALA A 255 11.02 17.53 6.71
C ALA A 255 10.36 18.58 5.80
N ASP A 256 9.03 18.72 5.82
CA ASP A 256 8.32 19.76 5.04
C ASP A 256 8.74 21.19 5.41
N HIS A 257 9.20 21.40 6.64
CA HIS A 257 9.71 22.68 7.16
C HIS A 257 11.16 22.98 6.69
N ARG A 258 11.64 22.30 5.64
CA ARG A 258 12.97 22.46 5.05
C ARG A 258 12.88 22.51 3.53
N ALA A 259 13.88 23.13 2.92
CA ALA A 259 14.00 23.16 1.46
C ALA A 259 14.33 21.78 0.88
N VAL A 260 15.24 21.05 1.54
CA VAL A 260 15.66 19.70 1.15
C VAL A 260 15.83 18.86 2.43
N PRO A 261 15.25 17.65 2.50
CA PRO A 261 15.51 16.71 3.61
C PRO A 261 17.00 16.35 3.73
N ARG A 262 17.45 15.98 4.93
CA ARG A 262 18.81 15.44 5.11
C ARG A 262 18.95 14.07 4.44
N PRO A 263 20.16 13.60 4.15
CA PRO A 263 20.37 12.23 3.69
C PRO A 263 19.68 11.20 4.61
N HIS A 264 18.92 10.29 4.02
CA HIS A 264 18.10 9.26 4.69
C HIS A 264 16.99 9.78 5.62
N GLU A 265 16.71 11.09 5.64
CA GLU A 265 15.56 11.67 6.33
C GLU A 265 14.37 11.66 5.37
N VAL A 266 13.26 11.03 5.77
CA VAL A 266 12.04 11.05 4.96
C VAL A 266 11.37 12.40 5.02
N ARG A 267 10.65 12.74 3.95
CA ARG A 267 9.89 13.98 3.90
C ARG A 267 8.67 13.93 4.80
N GLN A 268 7.88 12.87 4.66
CA GLN A 268 6.66 12.61 5.43
C GLN A 268 6.63 11.15 5.84
N ARG A 269 5.99 10.89 6.99
CA ARG A 269 5.80 9.55 7.53
C ARG A 269 4.33 9.31 7.81
N GLN A 270 3.80 8.23 7.26
CA GLN A 270 2.47 7.75 7.58
C GLN A 270 2.51 6.94 8.86
N TRP A 271 1.61 7.24 9.79
CA TRP A 271 1.40 6.47 11.00
C TRP A 271 0.10 5.67 10.89
N ILE A 272 0.18 4.37 11.12
CA ILE A 272 -0.96 3.46 11.26
C ILE A 272 -0.99 3.01 12.72
N ILE A 273 -1.87 3.63 13.50
CA ILE A 273 -1.89 3.49 14.95
C ILE A 273 -3.09 2.61 15.35
N ARG A 274 -2.85 1.63 16.22
CA ARG A 274 -3.86 0.74 16.81
C ARG A 274 -3.95 0.96 18.32
N PRO A 275 -4.76 1.92 18.77
CA PRO A 275 -5.01 2.17 20.18
C PRO A 275 -5.99 1.18 20.82
N GLY A 276 -5.90 1.02 22.14
CA GLY A 276 -6.95 0.40 22.95
C GLY A 276 -8.17 1.32 23.12
N ARG A 277 -7.95 2.63 23.28
CA ARG A 277 -8.97 3.69 23.38
C ARG A 277 -8.51 4.99 22.71
N ILE A 278 -9.46 5.84 22.35
CA ILE A 278 -9.20 7.13 21.72
C ILE A 278 -9.85 8.26 22.53
N VAL A 279 -9.12 9.34 22.74
CA VAL A 279 -9.66 10.64 23.18
C VAL A 279 -9.58 11.62 22.01
N LEU A 280 -10.73 12.09 21.54
CA LEU A 280 -10.83 13.15 20.55
C LEU A 280 -10.86 14.50 21.26
N ALA A 281 -9.71 15.17 21.30
CA ALA A 281 -9.52 16.52 21.83
C ALA A 281 -9.27 17.52 20.67
N THR A 282 -10.01 17.34 19.58
CA THR A 282 -9.80 18.04 18.29
C THR A 282 -10.18 19.53 18.30
N GLY A 283 -10.81 20.00 19.39
CA GLY A 283 -11.31 21.36 19.56
C GLY A 283 -12.52 21.69 18.69
N ALA A 284 -12.79 22.99 18.56
CA ALA A 284 -13.84 23.54 17.70
C ALA A 284 -13.25 24.51 16.68
N GLN A 285 -13.92 24.62 15.52
CA GLN A 285 -13.59 25.57 14.46
C GLN A 285 -14.59 26.72 14.45
N GLU A 286 -14.13 27.95 14.27
CA GLU A 286 -15.02 29.09 14.11
C GLU A 286 -15.63 29.10 12.69
N ARG A 287 -16.92 29.40 12.59
CA ARG A 287 -17.66 29.42 11.31
C ARG A 287 -17.89 30.83 10.81
N LEU A 288 -18.05 30.97 9.50
CA LEU A 288 -18.34 32.24 8.84
C LEU A 288 -19.81 32.68 9.03
N ILE A 289 -20.09 33.94 8.70
CA ILE A 289 -21.44 34.46 8.42
C ILE A 289 -21.49 34.81 6.93
N ALA A 290 -22.54 34.39 6.21
CA ALA A 290 -22.68 34.70 4.80
C ALA A 290 -23.29 36.11 4.61
N PHE A 291 -22.54 37.08 4.10
CA PHE A 291 -23.06 38.44 3.86
C PHE A 291 -22.44 39.08 2.62
N PRO A 292 -23.07 40.11 2.02
CA PRO A 292 -22.56 40.74 0.81
C PRO A 292 -21.12 41.26 0.96
N GLY A 293 -20.18 40.62 0.25
CA GLY A 293 -18.77 41.00 0.24
C GLY A 293 -17.94 40.41 1.39
N ASN A 294 -18.37 39.27 1.95
CA ASN A 294 -17.64 38.53 2.98
C ASN A 294 -16.34 37.86 2.49
N ASP A 295 -16.03 37.90 1.20
CA ASP A 295 -14.84 37.29 0.59
C ASP A 295 -13.66 38.26 0.41
N ARG A 296 -13.84 39.55 0.73
CA ARG A 296 -12.86 40.59 0.46
C ARG A 296 -11.56 40.39 1.27
N PRO A 297 -10.38 40.73 0.70
CA PRO A 297 -9.13 40.74 1.44
C PRO A 297 -9.20 41.71 2.62
N GLY A 298 -9.04 41.21 3.85
CA GLY A 298 -9.26 41.95 5.09
C GLY A 298 -10.49 41.53 5.88
N VAL A 299 -11.36 40.68 5.32
CA VAL A 299 -12.31 39.89 6.11
C VAL A 299 -11.59 38.61 6.57
N MET A 300 -11.68 38.28 7.87
CA MET A 300 -11.15 37.04 8.43
C MET A 300 -11.93 36.62 9.68
N LEU A 301 -11.74 35.39 10.13
CA LEU A 301 -12.31 34.90 11.39
C LEU A 301 -11.72 35.64 12.59
N ALA A 302 -12.54 35.91 13.61
CA ALA A 302 -12.12 36.64 14.81
C ALA A 302 -11.05 35.89 15.61
N SER A 303 -11.18 34.57 15.74
CA SER A 303 -10.18 33.68 16.35
C SER A 303 -8.86 33.67 15.57
N ALA A 304 -8.91 33.77 14.24
CA ALA A 304 -7.71 33.85 13.42
C ALA A 304 -6.97 35.17 13.64
N ALA A 305 -7.69 36.30 13.70
CA ALA A 305 -7.09 37.60 13.99
C ALA A 305 -6.40 37.61 15.37
N ALA A 306 -7.07 37.07 16.39
CA ALA A 306 -6.52 36.86 17.72
C ALA A 306 -5.25 35.99 17.69
N THR A 307 -5.27 34.90 16.91
CA THR A 307 -4.12 34.01 16.73
C THR A 307 -2.91 34.73 16.14
N TYR A 308 -3.09 35.53 15.09
CA TYR A 308 -2.01 36.32 14.49
C TYR A 308 -1.37 37.29 15.48
N VAL A 309 -2.18 37.94 16.31
CA VAL A 309 -1.69 38.85 17.35
C VAL A 309 -0.97 38.08 18.46
N ALA A 310 -1.64 37.14 19.12
CA ALA A 310 -1.14 36.48 20.32
C ALA A 310 0.03 35.54 20.02
N ARG A 311 -0.10 34.71 18.98
CA ARG A 311 0.89 33.68 18.66
C ARG A 311 1.99 34.17 17.74
N PHE A 312 1.73 35.08 16.81
CA PHE A 312 2.74 35.48 15.81
C PHE A 312 3.21 36.93 15.96
N GLY A 313 2.60 37.71 16.86
CA GLY A 313 2.94 39.12 17.05
C GLY A 313 2.69 39.96 15.80
N VAL A 314 1.58 39.69 15.07
CA VAL A 314 1.22 40.36 13.82
C VAL A 314 -0.15 40.98 13.95
N ALA A 315 -0.27 42.28 13.65
CA ALA A 315 -1.55 42.96 13.52
C ALA A 315 -2.11 42.74 12.09
N PRO A 316 -3.21 42.01 11.90
CA PRO A 316 -3.72 41.72 10.54
C PRO A 316 -4.30 42.96 9.83
N GLY A 317 -4.57 44.02 10.58
CA GLY A 317 -4.99 45.34 10.12
C GLY A 317 -4.73 46.37 11.22
N ARG A 318 -4.90 47.65 10.90
CA ARG A 318 -4.69 48.76 11.83
C ARG A 318 -5.97 49.17 12.55
N ARG A 319 -7.11 49.04 11.86
CA ARG A 319 -8.42 49.46 12.34
C ARG A 319 -9.45 48.35 12.09
N ALA A 320 -9.76 47.62 13.14
CA ALA A 320 -10.59 46.43 13.12
C ALA A 320 -12.04 46.72 13.52
N ALA A 321 -12.99 46.11 12.82
CA ALA A 321 -14.37 45.97 13.27
C ALA A 321 -14.69 44.48 13.47
N PHE A 322 -15.67 44.19 14.31
CA PHE A 322 -16.11 42.82 14.59
C PHE A 322 -17.56 42.63 14.15
N PHE A 323 -17.88 41.52 13.49
CA PHE A 323 -19.25 41.14 13.16
C PHE A 323 -19.57 39.77 13.77
N VAL A 324 -20.43 39.75 14.79
CA VAL A 324 -20.50 38.65 15.75
C VAL A 324 -21.94 38.30 16.11
N ASN A 325 -22.13 37.08 16.59
CA ASN A 325 -23.40 36.59 17.16
C ASN A 325 -23.19 35.84 18.50
N ASN A 326 -22.02 35.98 19.11
CA ASN A 326 -21.59 35.21 20.29
C ASN A 326 -20.53 35.97 21.12
N ASP A 327 -20.37 35.57 22.38
CA ASP A 327 -19.49 36.27 23.35
C ASP A 327 -18.00 35.99 23.15
N ARG A 328 -17.60 34.85 22.56
CA ARG A 328 -16.16 34.49 22.40
C ARG A 328 -15.40 35.52 21.56
N ALA A 329 -16.04 36.13 20.57
CA ALA A 329 -15.42 37.15 19.73
C ALA A 329 -15.07 38.46 20.48
N TYR A 330 -15.72 38.76 21.61
CA TYR A 330 -15.36 39.90 22.45
C TYR A 330 -13.99 39.71 23.11
N ALA A 331 -13.63 38.47 23.47
CA ALA A 331 -12.29 38.16 23.95
C ALA A 331 -11.23 38.46 22.87
N SER A 332 -11.49 38.07 21.62
CA SER A 332 -10.62 38.41 20.49
C SER A 332 -10.51 39.93 20.28
N ALA A 333 -11.60 40.68 20.40
CA ALA A 333 -11.59 42.13 20.29
C ALA A 333 -10.72 42.79 21.36
N ARG A 334 -10.83 42.33 22.63
CA ARG A 334 -9.97 42.80 23.72
C ARG A 334 -8.49 42.47 23.49
N GLN A 335 -8.19 41.27 22.98
CA GLN A 335 -6.81 40.89 22.66
C GLN A 335 -6.20 41.77 21.57
N LEU A 336 -6.97 42.09 20.51
CA LEU A 336 -6.53 43.01 19.46
C LEU A 336 -6.32 44.43 20.01
N ALA A 337 -7.25 44.92 20.84
CA ALA A 337 -7.15 46.22 21.49
C ALA A 337 -5.90 46.32 22.38
N ALA A 338 -5.64 45.29 23.20
CA ALA A 338 -4.48 45.22 24.07
C ALA A 338 -3.15 45.18 23.30
N ALA A 339 -3.16 44.68 22.07
CA ALA A 339 -2.02 44.68 21.16
C ALA A 339 -1.86 45.99 20.36
N GLY A 340 -2.70 47.00 20.61
CA GLY A 340 -2.63 48.31 19.97
C GLY A 340 -3.34 48.42 18.62
N VAL A 341 -4.21 47.46 18.26
CA VAL A 341 -5.08 47.59 17.09
C VAL A 341 -6.28 48.48 17.45
N GLU A 342 -6.59 49.47 16.62
CA GLU A 342 -7.76 50.33 16.83
C GLU A 342 -9.04 49.53 16.58
N ILE A 343 -9.94 49.46 17.57
CA ILE A 343 -11.24 48.80 17.42
C ILE A 343 -12.28 49.85 17.02
N ALA A 344 -12.64 49.88 15.73
CA ALA A 344 -13.67 50.76 15.18
C ALA A 344 -15.07 50.46 15.76
N GLY A 345 -15.29 49.22 16.19
CA GLY A 345 -16.38 48.79 17.05
C GLY A 345 -16.90 47.39 16.71
N ILE A 346 -17.91 46.95 17.45
CA ILE A 346 -18.45 45.59 17.44
C ILE A 346 -19.91 45.63 16.99
N ILE A 347 -20.21 44.94 15.89
CA ILE A 347 -21.54 44.78 15.33
C ILE A 347 -22.07 43.43 15.81
N ASP A 348 -22.95 43.45 16.81
CA ASP A 348 -23.54 42.24 17.40
C ASP A 348 -24.96 42.07 16.88
N THR A 349 -25.26 40.90 16.32
CA THR A 349 -26.61 40.58 15.83
C THR A 349 -27.62 40.46 16.96
N ARG A 350 -27.15 40.20 18.18
CA ARG A 350 -27.97 40.01 19.37
C ARG A 350 -28.47 41.35 19.88
N PRO A 351 -29.69 41.39 20.46
CA PRO A 351 -30.25 42.63 21.00
C PRO A 351 -29.52 43.14 22.24
N ASP A 352 -28.81 42.26 22.96
CA ASP A 352 -28.01 42.59 24.14
C ASP A 352 -27.01 41.44 24.43
N SER A 353 -25.89 41.74 25.09
CA SER A 353 -24.96 40.75 25.63
C SER A 353 -24.15 41.31 26.80
N ALA A 354 -23.84 40.47 27.79
CA ALA A 354 -23.05 40.90 28.95
C ALA A 354 -21.65 41.36 28.54
N ALA A 355 -20.99 40.60 27.64
CA ALA A 355 -19.70 40.96 27.07
C ALA A 355 -19.75 42.26 26.26
N GLY A 356 -20.86 42.51 25.56
CA GLY A 356 -21.08 43.77 24.84
C GLY A 356 -21.16 44.98 25.77
N ARG A 357 -21.92 44.88 26.85
CA ARG A 357 -21.98 45.97 27.85
C ARG A 357 -20.65 46.22 28.53
N GLU A 358 -19.84 45.17 28.73
CA GLU A 358 -18.47 45.30 29.24
C GLU A 358 -17.55 46.01 28.23
N ALA A 359 -17.67 45.69 26.94
CA ALA A 359 -16.92 46.35 25.87
C ALA A 359 -17.27 47.84 25.77
N GLU A 360 -18.56 48.20 25.87
CA GLU A 360 -19.00 49.61 25.92
C GLU A 360 -18.37 50.37 27.09
N ARG A 361 -18.34 49.76 28.29
CA ARG A 361 -17.69 50.34 29.48
C ARG A 361 -16.18 50.51 29.30
N SER A 362 -15.57 49.67 28.47
CA SER A 362 -14.14 49.73 28.12
C SER A 362 -13.86 50.70 26.97
N GLY A 363 -14.86 51.45 26.50
CA GLY A 363 -14.72 52.47 25.45
C GLY A 363 -14.79 51.93 24.01
N ILE A 364 -15.16 50.65 23.82
CA ILE A 364 -15.35 50.06 22.49
C ILE A 364 -16.80 50.26 22.05
N PRO A 365 -17.08 50.93 20.92
CA PRO A 365 -18.45 51.09 20.42
C PRO A 365 -19.08 49.72 20.10
N VAL A 366 -20.32 49.52 20.55
CA VAL A 366 -21.10 48.30 20.24
C VAL A 366 -22.43 48.70 19.59
N TRP A 367 -22.74 48.08 18.45
CA TRP A 367 -24.04 48.17 17.79
C TRP A 367 -24.79 46.86 18.00
N PHE A 368 -25.63 46.82 19.04
CA PHE A 368 -26.53 45.69 19.26
C PHE A 368 -27.64 45.63 18.21
N GLY A 369 -28.18 44.43 17.99
CA GLY A 369 -29.25 44.17 17.04
C GLY A 369 -28.91 44.65 15.63
N SER A 370 -27.65 44.59 15.24
CA SER A 370 -27.13 45.17 13.99
C SER A 370 -26.35 44.14 13.17
N GLN A 371 -26.25 44.37 11.86
CA GLN A 371 -25.59 43.47 10.92
C GLN A 371 -24.73 44.25 9.91
N VAL A 372 -23.67 43.62 9.42
CA VAL A 372 -22.90 44.11 8.27
C VAL A 372 -23.62 43.69 6.98
N SER A 373 -24.20 44.66 6.27
CA SER A 373 -25.00 44.41 5.06
C SER A 373 -24.24 44.59 3.74
N ALA A 374 -23.10 45.28 3.76
CA ALA A 374 -22.20 45.38 2.62
C ALA A 374 -20.77 45.73 3.05
N THR A 375 -19.82 45.41 2.18
CA THR A 375 -18.42 45.82 2.29
C THR A 375 -17.90 46.41 0.99
N GLU A 376 -16.97 47.36 1.08
CA GLU A 376 -16.34 48.02 -0.08
C GLU A 376 -14.80 48.06 0.04
N GLY A 377 -14.12 48.16 -1.11
CA GLY A 377 -12.66 48.16 -1.24
C GLY A 377 -12.05 46.78 -1.55
N ALA A 378 -10.91 46.76 -2.25
CA ALA A 378 -10.13 45.53 -2.43
C ALA A 378 -8.63 45.87 -2.36
N PRO A 379 -8.02 45.93 -1.16
CA PRO A 379 -8.51 45.42 0.14
C PRO A 379 -9.67 46.20 0.79
N LEU A 380 -10.33 45.58 1.76
CA LEU A 380 -11.44 46.15 2.54
C LEU A 380 -11.11 47.54 3.10
N HIS A 381 -12.07 48.47 3.04
CA HIS A 381 -11.93 49.81 3.62
C HIS A 381 -13.22 50.34 4.27
N VAL A 382 -14.40 49.92 3.81
CA VAL A 382 -15.70 50.43 4.30
C VAL A 382 -16.65 49.28 4.58
N LEU A 383 -17.38 49.41 5.68
CA LEU A 383 -18.47 48.56 6.12
C LEU A 383 -19.78 49.34 6.12
N THR A 384 -20.86 48.72 5.65
CA THR A 384 -22.21 49.24 5.80
C THR A 384 -22.93 48.45 6.88
N ILE A 385 -23.39 49.15 7.93
CA ILE A 385 -24.09 48.60 9.08
C ILE A 385 -25.57 48.97 8.99
N THR A 386 -26.43 48.00 9.25
CA THR A 386 -27.89 48.19 9.30
C THR A 386 -28.46 47.45 10.51
N PRO A 387 -29.56 47.92 11.12
CA PRO A 387 -30.26 47.13 12.13
C PRO A 387 -30.84 45.83 11.56
N VAL A 388 -30.87 44.78 12.37
CA VAL A 388 -31.52 43.49 12.06
C VAL A 388 -33.04 43.66 12.02
N ALA A 389 -33.62 44.47 12.92
CA ALA A 389 -35.04 44.78 12.95
C ALA A 389 -35.33 46.15 12.28
N ALA A 390 -36.04 46.13 11.14
CA ALA A 390 -36.61 47.26 10.38
C ALA A 390 -35.64 48.24 9.66
N ARG A 391 -36.17 48.88 8.59
CA ARG A 391 -35.50 49.80 7.65
C ARG A 391 -35.12 51.14 8.27
N LEU A 392 -34.05 51.18 9.08
CA LEU A 392 -33.35 52.43 9.42
C LEU A 392 -32.24 52.73 8.40
N ARG A 393 -31.75 53.98 8.38
CA ARG A 393 -30.70 54.40 7.44
C ARG A 393 -29.39 53.62 7.69
N PRO A 394 -28.71 53.15 6.62
CA PRO A 394 -27.41 52.51 6.76
C PRO A 394 -26.37 53.45 7.38
N GLN A 395 -25.49 52.91 8.22
CA GLN A 395 -24.31 53.61 8.74
C GLN A 395 -23.05 53.09 8.07
N MET A 396 -22.10 53.99 7.78
CA MET A 396 -20.81 53.61 7.21
C MET A 396 -19.74 53.63 8.30
N LEU A 397 -18.96 52.54 8.39
CA LEU A 397 -17.82 52.42 9.30
C LEU A 397 -16.56 52.16 8.49
N LEU A 398 -15.49 52.91 8.77
CA LEU A 398 -14.19 52.70 8.14
C LEU A 398 -13.40 51.67 8.94
N ALA A 399 -12.98 50.60 8.27
CA ALA A 399 -12.16 49.54 8.85
C ALA A 399 -11.35 48.88 7.74
N ASP A 400 -10.07 48.58 8.02
CA ASP A 400 -9.23 47.81 7.11
C ASP A 400 -9.24 46.31 7.44
N LEU A 401 -9.81 45.94 8.59
CA LEU A 401 -9.97 44.56 9.05
C LEU A 401 -11.40 44.34 9.55
N LEU A 402 -12.08 43.32 9.04
CA LEU A 402 -13.35 42.84 9.56
C LEU A 402 -13.17 41.43 10.12
N CYS A 403 -13.28 41.30 11.43
CA CYS A 403 -13.23 40.05 12.17
C CYS A 403 -14.64 39.49 12.30
N ILE A 404 -14.93 38.35 11.68
CA ILE A 404 -16.25 37.73 11.71
C ILE A 404 -16.29 36.56 12.69
N SER A 405 -17.41 36.36 13.37
CA SER A 405 -17.63 35.20 14.23
C SER A 405 -19.09 34.77 14.17
N GLY A 406 -19.36 33.70 13.41
CA GLY A 406 -20.69 33.11 13.29
C GLY A 406 -21.03 32.10 14.38
N GLY A 407 -20.12 31.86 15.32
CA GLY A 407 -20.15 30.80 16.32
C GLY A 407 -19.07 29.74 16.07
N HIS A 408 -19.08 28.66 16.86
CA HIS A 408 -18.04 27.63 16.84
C HIS A 408 -18.67 26.24 16.70
N ASP A 409 -18.11 25.45 15.78
CA ASP A 409 -18.53 24.09 15.51
C ASP A 409 -17.48 23.10 16.03
N PRO A 410 -17.84 22.12 16.86
CA PRO A 410 -16.93 21.04 17.22
C PRO A 410 -16.34 20.36 15.97
N ARG A 411 -15.06 19.98 16.01
CA ARG A 411 -14.41 19.29 14.88
C ARG A 411 -14.78 17.81 14.85
N LEU A 412 -15.95 17.53 14.29
CA LEU A 412 -16.60 16.21 14.32
C LEU A 412 -16.14 15.23 13.22
N GLN A 413 -15.17 15.57 12.37
CA GLN A 413 -14.84 14.76 11.19
C GLN A 413 -14.44 13.31 11.56
N LEU A 414 -13.55 13.13 12.54
CA LEU A 414 -13.12 11.80 13.00
C LEU A 414 -14.26 11.04 13.69
N ALA A 415 -15.06 11.74 14.51
CA ALA A 415 -16.25 11.15 15.15
C ALA A 415 -17.25 10.64 14.10
N GLY A 416 -17.45 11.39 13.01
CA GLY A 416 -18.31 10.99 11.89
C GLY A 416 -17.77 9.81 11.09
N GLN A 417 -16.45 9.71 10.92
CA GLN A 417 -15.81 8.55 10.29
C GLN A 417 -15.98 7.26 11.13
N ALA A 418 -15.96 7.40 12.46
CA ALA A 418 -16.30 6.33 13.40
C ALA A 418 -17.82 6.07 13.55
N ARG A 419 -18.66 6.79 12.79
CA ARG A 419 -20.12 6.71 12.83
C ARG A 419 -20.70 6.95 14.23
N LEU A 420 -20.07 7.82 15.02
CA LEU A 420 -20.63 8.25 16.29
C LEU A 420 -21.92 9.07 16.04
N PRO A 421 -22.95 8.93 16.90
CA PRO A 421 -24.20 9.68 16.75
C PRO A 421 -23.96 11.17 16.90
N PHE A 422 -24.57 11.97 16.01
CA PHE A 422 -24.58 13.42 16.11
C PHE A 422 -25.93 13.93 16.61
N GLU A 423 -25.89 14.92 17.50
CA GLU A 423 -27.07 15.56 18.09
C GLU A 423 -26.95 17.07 17.95
N TRP A 424 -28.07 17.73 17.65
CA TRP A 424 -28.15 19.19 17.61
C TRP A 424 -28.31 19.75 19.02
N ASP A 425 -27.48 20.73 19.40
CA ASP A 425 -27.55 21.44 20.68
C ASP A 425 -27.99 22.89 20.43
N ASP A 426 -29.24 23.22 20.79
CA ASP A 426 -29.81 24.56 20.60
C ASP A 426 -29.11 25.65 21.43
N LYS A 427 -28.49 25.29 22.57
CA LYS A 427 -27.80 26.26 23.42
C LYS A 427 -26.43 26.62 22.83
N ALA A 428 -25.71 25.62 22.33
CA ALA A 428 -24.42 25.83 21.67
C ALA A 428 -24.58 26.30 20.21
N VAL A 429 -25.76 26.09 19.62
CA VAL A 429 -26.06 26.34 18.20
C VAL A 429 -25.04 25.58 17.32
N ALA A 430 -24.88 24.29 17.60
CA ALA A 430 -23.91 23.42 16.94
C ALA A 430 -24.31 21.94 17.05
N PHE A 431 -23.74 21.10 16.17
CA PHE A 431 -23.80 19.65 16.35
C PHE A 431 -22.75 19.19 17.37
N ARG A 432 -23.11 18.18 18.17
CA ARG A 432 -22.24 17.47 19.10
C ARG A 432 -22.22 15.99 18.75
N ALA A 433 -21.11 15.32 18.99
CA ALA A 433 -21.04 13.86 18.87
C ALA A 433 -21.10 13.21 20.25
N ARG A 434 -21.76 12.05 20.32
CA ARG A 434 -21.76 11.22 21.53
C ARG A 434 -20.66 10.16 21.44
N GLY A 435 -19.74 10.19 22.39
CA GLY A 435 -18.71 9.15 22.55
C GLY A 435 -19.28 7.78 22.94
N ASN A 436 -18.39 6.79 23.05
CA ASN A 436 -18.70 5.44 23.53
C ASN A 436 -17.60 4.94 24.49
N ASP A 437 -17.63 3.66 24.85
CA ASP A 437 -16.70 3.01 25.77
C ASP A 437 -15.24 3.02 25.30
N ARG A 438 -15.01 3.20 24.00
CA ARG A 438 -13.68 3.17 23.38
C ARG A 438 -13.23 4.51 22.78
N ILE A 439 -14.16 5.43 22.51
CA ILE A 439 -13.90 6.75 21.93
C ILE A 439 -14.58 7.80 22.81
N GLU A 440 -13.76 8.54 23.55
CA GLU A 440 -14.17 9.68 24.35
C GLU A 440 -13.97 10.98 23.56
N ILE A 441 -14.79 11.99 23.81
CA ILE A 441 -14.69 13.31 23.20
C ILE A 441 -14.62 14.33 24.33
N VAL A 442 -13.61 15.19 24.32
CA VAL A 442 -13.31 16.10 25.45
C VAL A 442 -13.06 17.53 24.99
N GLY A 443 -13.16 18.47 25.93
CA GLY A 443 -12.97 19.91 25.68
C GLY A 443 -13.97 20.45 24.66
N ASP A 444 -13.57 21.46 23.88
CA ASP A 444 -14.42 22.10 22.86
C ASP A 444 -14.92 21.11 21.78
N ALA A 445 -14.27 19.96 21.59
CA ALA A 445 -14.76 18.91 20.68
C ALA A 445 -16.02 18.21 21.20
N ALA A 446 -16.22 18.17 22.52
CA ALA A 446 -17.41 17.61 23.15
C ALA A 446 -18.61 18.56 23.05
N GLY A 447 -18.39 19.80 22.64
CA GLY A 447 -19.35 20.90 22.66
C GLY A 447 -18.68 22.17 23.20
N VAL A 448 -18.98 23.29 22.59
CA VAL A 448 -18.48 24.59 23.04
C VAL A 448 -19.36 25.07 24.18
N GLU A 449 -18.91 24.87 25.42
CA GLU A 449 -19.55 25.49 26.59
C GLU A 449 -19.23 26.98 26.60
N GLY A 450 -20.27 27.80 26.84
CA GLY A 450 -20.15 29.24 26.95
C GLY A 450 -20.52 29.71 28.35
N GLU A 451 -19.59 30.37 29.03
CA GLU A 451 -19.94 31.35 30.05
C GLU A 451 -20.47 32.61 29.34
N GLY A 452 -21.60 33.16 29.79
CA GLY A 452 -22.16 34.40 29.24
C GLY A 452 -23.46 34.24 28.44
N THR A 453 -23.72 35.18 27.53
CA THR A 453 -24.95 35.23 26.73
C THR A 453 -24.88 34.18 25.61
N PRO A 454 -25.88 33.28 25.48
CA PRO A 454 -25.89 32.25 24.44
C PRO A 454 -25.72 32.80 23.02
N PRO A 455 -25.07 32.04 22.11
CA PRO A 455 -24.97 32.42 20.72
C PRO A 455 -26.35 32.48 20.05
N GLN A 456 -26.52 33.41 19.10
CA GLN A 456 -27.73 33.50 18.29
C GLN A 456 -27.56 32.76 16.96
N PRO A 457 -28.51 31.90 16.53
CA PRO A 457 -28.47 31.31 15.19
C PRO A 457 -28.62 32.42 14.14
N PHE A 458 -27.50 32.80 13.53
CA PHE A 458 -27.42 33.84 12.53
C PHE A 458 -26.45 33.41 11.42
N TRP A 459 -27.01 32.94 10.31
CA TRP A 459 -26.26 32.24 9.26
C TRP A 459 -25.92 33.14 8.06
N GLU A 460 -26.80 34.09 7.76
CA GLU A 460 -26.68 34.94 6.58
C GLU A 460 -27.30 36.33 6.77
N VAL A 461 -26.81 37.29 6.00
CA VAL A 461 -27.46 38.57 5.70
C VAL A 461 -27.96 38.51 4.26
N ARG A 462 -29.29 38.57 4.07
CA ARG A 462 -29.87 38.50 2.73
C ARG A 462 -29.48 39.72 1.89
N PRO A 463 -28.88 39.54 0.70
CA PRO A 463 -28.46 40.64 -0.15
C PRO A 463 -29.67 41.48 -0.61
N SER A 464 -29.55 42.80 -0.52
CA SER A 464 -30.45 43.71 -1.23
C SER A 464 -30.20 43.65 -2.74
N ARG A 465 -31.19 44.02 -3.55
CA ARG A 465 -31.07 44.02 -5.01
C ARG A 465 -29.88 44.90 -5.45
N GLY A 466 -28.91 44.31 -6.16
CA GLY A 466 -27.67 45.00 -6.59
C GLY A 466 -26.50 44.95 -5.60
N ALA A 467 -26.66 44.30 -4.44
CA ALA A 467 -25.57 44.11 -3.48
C ALA A 467 -24.51 43.11 -3.98
N SER A 468 -23.35 43.09 -3.30
CA SER A 468 -22.32 42.07 -3.55
C SER A 468 -22.80 40.65 -3.17
N LYS A 469 -22.04 39.64 -3.57
CA LYS A 469 -22.37 38.23 -3.32
C LYS A 469 -22.12 37.85 -1.85
N ALA A 470 -22.99 37.01 -1.28
CA ALA A 470 -22.82 36.40 0.04
C ALA A 470 -22.34 34.95 -0.10
N PHE A 471 -21.06 34.71 0.19
CA PHE A 471 -20.43 33.41 -0.01
C PHE A 471 -20.63 32.48 1.19
N VAL A 472 -20.93 31.22 0.91
CA VAL A 472 -21.02 30.11 1.88
C VAL A 472 -19.87 29.12 1.71
N ASP A 473 -19.31 29.05 0.50
CA ASP A 473 -18.05 28.36 0.20
C ASP A 473 -17.13 29.35 -0.48
N LEU A 474 -16.08 29.75 0.24
CA LEU A 474 -15.15 30.73 -0.27
C LEU A 474 -14.28 30.15 -1.39
N GLN A 475 -13.87 28.88 -1.32
CA GLN A 475 -12.90 28.33 -2.26
C GLN A 475 -13.52 28.02 -3.62
N HIS A 476 -14.74 27.46 -3.63
CA HIS A 476 -15.48 27.14 -4.84
C HIS A 476 -16.42 28.25 -5.32
N ASP A 477 -16.37 29.44 -4.70
CA ASP A 477 -17.19 30.59 -5.07
C ASP A 477 -18.72 30.30 -4.98
N VAL A 478 -19.15 29.44 -4.03
CA VAL A 478 -20.57 29.12 -3.83
C VAL A 478 -21.23 30.15 -2.93
N THR A 479 -22.38 30.65 -3.36
CA THR A 479 -23.17 31.66 -2.64
C THR A 479 -24.43 31.09 -1.99
N ALA A 480 -25.01 31.83 -1.04
CA ALA A 480 -26.30 31.47 -0.46
C ALA A 480 -27.42 31.33 -1.53
N ASP A 481 -27.38 32.16 -2.58
CA ASP A 481 -28.35 32.10 -3.68
C ASP A 481 -28.18 30.88 -4.59
N ASP A 482 -26.97 30.31 -4.67
CA ASP A 482 -26.73 29.06 -5.39
C ASP A 482 -27.39 27.87 -4.68
N LEU A 483 -27.37 27.85 -3.34
CA LEU A 483 -28.10 26.84 -2.55
C LEU A 483 -29.62 26.98 -2.72
N ARG A 484 -30.14 28.21 -2.70
CA ARG A 484 -31.56 28.48 -3.01
C ARG A 484 -31.94 28.02 -4.40
N LEU A 485 -31.08 28.26 -5.38
CA LEU A 485 -31.28 27.81 -6.75
C LEU A 485 -31.33 26.28 -6.81
N ALA A 486 -30.44 25.59 -6.11
CA ALA A 486 -30.43 24.14 -6.04
C ALA A 486 -31.79 23.59 -5.53
N VAL A 487 -32.32 24.16 -4.45
CA VAL A 487 -33.65 23.78 -3.91
C VAL A 487 -34.75 24.05 -4.94
N ARG A 488 -34.77 25.23 -5.58
CA ARG A 488 -35.75 25.59 -6.62
C ARG A 488 -35.71 24.65 -7.83
N GLU A 489 -34.53 24.11 -8.17
CA GLU A 489 -34.34 23.16 -9.26
C GLU A 489 -34.53 21.69 -8.85
N GLY A 490 -34.98 21.43 -7.62
CA GLY A 490 -35.30 20.08 -7.13
C GLY A 490 -34.14 19.33 -6.45
N TYR A 491 -32.97 19.95 -6.32
CA TYR A 491 -31.81 19.40 -5.62
C TYR A 491 -31.84 19.72 -4.12
N ALA A 492 -32.96 19.41 -3.46
CA ALA A 492 -33.26 19.87 -2.09
C ALA A 492 -32.55 19.06 -0.98
N HIS A 493 -32.22 17.78 -1.22
CA HIS A 493 -31.47 16.97 -0.26
C HIS A 493 -30.04 17.51 -0.12
N VAL A 494 -29.47 17.51 1.10
CA VAL A 494 -28.13 18.11 1.39
C VAL A 494 -27.03 17.55 0.48
N GLU A 495 -27.06 16.24 0.22
CA GLU A 495 -26.12 15.57 -0.70
C GLU A 495 -26.34 15.95 -2.18
N HIS A 496 -27.58 16.24 -2.59
CA HIS A 496 -27.87 16.74 -3.95
C HIS A 496 -27.44 18.19 -4.12
N ALA A 497 -27.78 19.06 -3.15
CA ALA A 497 -27.34 20.46 -3.14
C ALA A 497 -25.81 20.57 -3.17
N LYS A 498 -25.11 19.75 -2.36
CA LYS A 498 -23.65 19.62 -2.39
C LYS A 498 -23.12 19.30 -3.78
N ARG A 499 -23.64 18.26 -4.45
CA ARG A 499 -23.18 17.86 -5.80
C ARG A 499 -23.51 18.87 -6.88
N TYR A 500 -24.69 19.49 -6.79
CA TYR A 500 -25.15 20.48 -7.76
C TYR A 500 -24.36 21.79 -7.67
N THR A 501 -24.07 22.26 -6.45
CA THR A 501 -23.39 23.54 -6.20
C THR A 501 -21.89 23.42 -6.02
N THR A 502 -21.37 22.23 -5.72
CA THR A 502 -19.99 21.94 -5.27
C THR A 502 -19.65 22.44 -3.86
N HIS A 503 -20.64 22.86 -3.07
CA HIS A 503 -20.46 23.33 -1.70
C HIS A 503 -19.83 22.24 -0.79
N GLY A 504 -18.74 22.60 -0.11
CA GLY A 504 -18.04 21.69 0.81
C GLY A 504 -17.24 20.59 0.10
N MET A 505 -16.97 20.74 -1.20
CA MET A 505 -16.15 19.79 -1.98
C MET A 505 -14.72 20.29 -2.24
N ALA A 506 -14.34 21.46 -1.73
CA ALA A 506 -13.02 22.04 -1.94
C ALA A 506 -11.95 21.42 -1.04
N THR A 507 -10.70 21.90 -1.09
CA THR A 507 -9.59 21.29 -0.30
C THR A 507 -9.76 21.46 1.21
N ASP A 508 -10.51 22.48 1.63
CA ASP A 508 -10.88 22.70 3.03
C ASP A 508 -11.99 21.74 3.52
N GLN A 509 -12.71 21.06 2.61
CA GLN A 509 -13.86 20.18 2.88
C GLN A 509 -14.98 20.86 3.68
N GLY A 510 -15.22 22.15 3.43
CA GLY A 510 -16.34 22.89 4.01
C GLY A 510 -16.20 23.19 5.51
N LYS A 511 -14.98 23.21 6.06
CA LYS A 511 -14.71 23.45 7.49
C LYS A 511 -15.29 24.77 8.01
N THR A 512 -15.32 25.82 7.19
CA THR A 512 -15.81 27.15 7.64
C THR A 512 -17.28 27.43 7.33
N GLY A 513 -17.85 26.75 6.32
CA GLY A 513 -19.17 27.07 5.77
C GLY A 513 -20.15 25.91 5.64
N GLY A 514 -19.75 24.67 5.93
CA GLY A 514 -20.59 23.48 5.75
C GLY A 514 -21.88 23.50 6.58
N LEU A 515 -21.80 23.93 7.85
CA LEU A 515 -22.99 24.11 8.68
C LEU A 515 -23.85 25.29 8.19
N VAL A 516 -23.22 26.39 7.76
CA VAL A 516 -23.92 27.57 7.21
C VAL A 516 -24.74 27.18 5.98
N GLY A 517 -24.16 26.41 5.06
CA GLY A 517 -24.89 25.91 3.89
C GLY A 517 -26.04 24.98 4.26
N SER A 518 -25.84 24.09 5.24
CA SER A 518 -26.90 23.22 5.76
C SER A 518 -28.03 24.01 6.41
N ALA A 519 -27.71 25.09 7.15
CA ALA A 519 -28.69 25.97 7.76
C ALA A 519 -29.52 26.75 6.74
N ILE A 520 -28.89 27.22 5.66
CA ILE A 520 -29.61 27.87 4.55
C ILE A 520 -30.53 26.88 3.85
N LEU A 521 -30.09 25.64 3.60
CA LEU A 521 -30.94 24.60 3.03
C LEU A 521 -32.12 24.25 3.94
N ALA A 522 -31.89 24.12 5.25
CA ALA A 522 -32.94 23.86 6.22
C ALA A 522 -34.00 24.97 6.21
N ALA A 523 -33.56 26.24 6.25
CA ALA A 523 -34.44 27.40 6.21
C ALA A 523 -35.27 27.48 4.93
N GLU A 524 -34.69 27.17 3.77
CA GLU A 524 -35.43 27.20 2.49
C GLU A 524 -36.41 26.03 2.32
N LYS A 525 -36.17 24.91 3.01
CA LYS A 525 -37.10 23.76 3.04
C LYS A 525 -38.16 23.87 4.13
N GLY A 526 -37.98 24.78 5.11
CA GLY A 526 -38.83 24.84 6.31
C GLY A 526 -38.59 23.66 7.27
N GLU A 527 -37.37 23.10 7.27
CA GLU A 527 -36.96 22.00 8.14
C GLU A 527 -36.04 22.49 9.28
N SER A 528 -35.91 21.68 10.32
CA SER A 528 -34.87 21.88 11.34
C SER A 528 -33.49 21.47 10.83
N LEU A 529 -32.44 21.99 11.48
CA LEU A 529 -31.06 21.55 11.22
C LEU A 529 -30.84 20.08 11.55
N ALA A 530 -31.50 19.56 12.60
CA ALA A 530 -31.44 18.15 12.98
C ALA A 530 -31.98 17.23 11.86
N GLU A 531 -33.05 17.63 11.17
CA GLU A 531 -33.63 16.89 10.04
C GLU A 531 -32.78 16.99 8.77
N THR A 532 -32.24 18.17 8.46
CA THR A 532 -31.38 18.36 7.28
C THR A 532 -30.03 17.65 7.43
N GLY A 533 -29.48 17.64 8.65
CA GLY A 533 -28.21 17.00 8.98
C GLY A 533 -26.99 17.65 8.35
N LEU A 534 -25.85 16.98 8.48
CA LEU A 534 -24.57 17.35 7.86
C LEU A 534 -24.24 16.38 6.71
N PRO A 535 -23.45 16.81 5.71
CA PRO A 535 -22.88 15.90 4.74
C PRO A 535 -22.03 14.79 5.39
N THR A 536 -21.93 13.66 4.72
CA THR A 536 -21.16 12.51 5.23
C THR A 536 -19.68 12.86 5.43
N SER A 537 -19.15 12.62 6.64
CA SER A 537 -17.70 12.72 6.92
C SER A 537 -16.94 11.55 6.31
N ARG A 538 -15.83 11.82 5.62
CA ARG A 538 -14.99 10.81 4.95
C ARG A 538 -13.52 11.02 5.28
N PRO A 539 -12.69 9.98 5.30
CA PRO A 539 -11.26 10.16 5.10
C PRO A 539 -11.03 10.78 3.71
N TYR A 540 -10.17 11.78 3.56
CA TYR A 540 -9.21 12.31 4.53
C TYR A 540 -9.72 13.60 5.21
N ALA A 541 -9.55 13.74 6.53
CA ALA A 541 -9.93 14.96 7.27
C ALA A 541 -9.12 16.21 6.86
N SER A 542 -7.87 15.99 6.43
CA SER A 542 -7.01 16.95 5.73
C SER A 542 -6.32 16.24 4.56
N PRO A 543 -5.97 16.94 3.46
CA PRO A 543 -5.26 16.33 2.34
C PRO A 543 -3.97 15.62 2.77
N VAL A 544 -3.70 14.46 2.16
CA VAL A 544 -2.49 13.67 2.37
C VAL A 544 -1.78 13.47 1.02
N SER A 545 -0.45 13.58 1.01
CA SER A 545 0.33 13.33 -0.21
C SER A 545 0.25 11.86 -0.61
N PHE A 546 0.27 11.57 -1.91
CA PHE A 546 0.33 10.18 -2.37
C PHE A 546 1.65 9.51 -2.00
N GLY A 547 2.74 10.28 -1.91
CA GLY A 547 4.04 9.78 -1.42
C GLY A 547 3.94 9.23 0.00
N ALA A 548 3.29 9.96 0.92
CA ALA A 548 3.12 9.48 2.29
C ALA A 548 2.30 8.17 2.36
N LEU A 549 1.28 8.02 1.51
CA LEU A 549 0.46 6.79 1.45
C LEU A 549 1.20 5.61 0.81
N ALA A 550 2.09 5.87 -0.15
CA ALA A 550 2.92 4.83 -0.77
C ALA A 550 4.05 4.37 0.16
N GLY A 551 4.54 5.26 1.03
CA GLY A 551 5.65 4.97 1.94
C GLY A 551 6.88 4.51 1.16
N ALA A 552 7.48 3.41 1.61
CA ALA A 552 8.65 2.81 0.96
C ALA A 552 8.30 1.90 -0.24
N GLU A 553 7.02 1.62 -0.53
CA GLU A 553 6.60 0.67 -1.58
C GLU A 553 6.62 1.31 -2.99
N THR A 554 7.78 1.80 -3.42
CA THR A 554 7.97 2.47 -4.72
C THR A 554 9.11 1.85 -5.52
N GLY A 555 9.15 2.12 -6.84
CA GLY A 555 10.23 1.65 -7.72
C GLY A 555 10.44 0.13 -7.65
N GLU A 556 11.67 -0.29 -7.36
CA GLU A 556 12.04 -1.71 -7.25
C GLU A 556 11.47 -2.41 -6.00
N HIS A 557 11.04 -1.64 -4.99
CA HIS A 557 10.46 -2.12 -3.73
C HIS A 557 8.94 -2.21 -3.74
N PHE A 558 8.29 -1.79 -4.84
CA PHE A 558 6.84 -1.94 -5.00
C PHE A 558 6.38 -3.40 -4.86
N ARG A 559 7.19 -4.35 -5.35
CA ARG A 559 6.98 -5.79 -5.17
C ARG A 559 8.33 -6.49 -5.01
N PRO A 560 8.45 -7.45 -4.07
CA PRO A 560 9.69 -8.16 -3.86
C PRO A 560 10.07 -9.00 -5.10
N LYS A 561 11.38 -9.22 -5.25
CA LYS A 561 11.94 -10.08 -6.30
C LYS A 561 12.32 -11.41 -5.69
N ARG A 562 11.80 -12.48 -6.25
CA ARG A 562 12.17 -13.84 -5.88
C ARG A 562 13.30 -14.32 -6.79
N ARG A 563 14.48 -14.52 -6.22
CA ARG A 563 15.70 -14.96 -6.91
C ARG A 563 15.86 -16.47 -6.75
N LEU A 564 16.26 -17.14 -7.82
CA LEU A 564 16.72 -18.53 -7.75
C LEU A 564 18.05 -18.58 -6.98
N ALA A 565 18.38 -19.70 -6.34
CA ALA A 565 19.67 -19.86 -5.69
C ALA A 565 20.87 -19.65 -6.66
N LEU A 566 20.67 -19.96 -7.95
CA LEU A 566 21.65 -19.74 -9.02
C LEU A 566 21.55 -18.37 -9.70
N HIS A 567 20.77 -17.40 -9.17
CA HIS A 567 20.52 -16.13 -9.86
C HIS A 567 21.80 -15.39 -10.26
N ASP A 568 22.80 -15.36 -9.38
CA ASP A 568 24.05 -14.67 -9.66
C ASP A 568 24.93 -15.46 -10.65
N TRP A 569 24.90 -16.80 -10.58
CA TRP A 569 25.55 -17.64 -11.59
C TRP A 569 24.96 -17.39 -12.98
N HIS A 570 23.62 -17.40 -13.10
CA HIS A 570 22.92 -17.12 -14.35
C HIS A 570 23.28 -15.74 -14.90
N SER A 571 23.32 -14.73 -14.03
CA SER A 571 23.69 -13.36 -14.39
C SER A 571 25.11 -13.27 -14.94
N ARG A 572 26.08 -13.95 -14.31
CA ARG A 572 27.48 -14.02 -14.79
C ARG A 572 27.64 -14.74 -16.14
N HIS A 573 26.72 -15.65 -16.47
CA HIS A 573 26.80 -16.49 -17.67
C HIS A 573 25.86 -16.03 -18.81
N GLY A 574 25.46 -14.75 -18.80
CA GLY A 574 24.75 -14.13 -19.92
C GLY A 574 23.27 -14.51 -20.01
N ALA A 575 22.64 -14.93 -18.90
CA ALA A 575 21.20 -15.12 -18.87
C ALA A 575 20.45 -13.79 -19.05
N VAL A 576 19.48 -13.77 -19.95
CA VAL A 576 18.44 -12.74 -19.99
C VAL A 576 17.29 -13.23 -19.11
N PHE A 577 16.83 -12.40 -18.17
CA PHE A 577 15.77 -12.79 -17.24
C PHE A 577 14.39 -12.35 -17.69
N VAL A 578 13.39 -13.16 -17.37
CA VAL A 578 11.96 -12.81 -17.44
C VAL A 578 11.35 -12.87 -16.04
N ARG A 579 10.39 -11.99 -15.77
CA ARG A 579 9.61 -12.00 -14.53
C ARG A 579 8.37 -12.89 -14.69
N LEU A 580 8.22 -13.89 -13.83
CA LEU A 580 7.03 -14.75 -13.73
C LEU A 580 6.47 -14.68 -12.32
N GLY A 581 5.40 -13.91 -12.12
CA GLY A 581 4.98 -13.51 -10.79
C GLY A 581 6.10 -12.74 -10.09
N LEU A 582 6.56 -13.24 -8.93
CA LEU A 582 7.70 -12.66 -8.22
C LEU A 582 9.06 -13.19 -8.72
N TRP A 583 9.08 -14.32 -9.43
CA TRP A 583 10.32 -15.00 -9.83
C TRP A 583 11.04 -14.30 -10.97
N LEU A 584 12.38 -14.24 -10.87
CA LEU A 584 13.28 -13.93 -11.98
C LEU A 584 13.90 -15.22 -12.50
N ARG A 585 13.53 -15.63 -13.71
CA ARG A 585 14.05 -16.86 -14.34
C ARG A 585 14.85 -16.57 -15.61
N PRO A 586 15.90 -17.37 -15.92
CA PRO A 586 16.56 -17.32 -17.22
C PRO A 586 15.56 -17.62 -18.35
N LEU A 587 15.34 -16.65 -19.23
CA LEU A 587 14.54 -16.79 -20.44
C LEU A 587 15.34 -17.51 -21.52
N VAL A 588 16.58 -17.06 -21.74
CA VAL A 588 17.55 -17.54 -22.73
C VAL A 588 18.96 -17.10 -22.29
N TYR A 589 19.99 -17.87 -22.65
CA TYR A 589 21.40 -17.54 -22.43
C TYR A 589 21.97 -16.90 -23.68
N SER A 590 22.12 -15.58 -23.64
CA SER A 590 22.52 -14.77 -24.79
C SER A 590 23.39 -13.60 -24.33
N PRO A 591 24.73 -13.67 -24.48
CA PRO A 591 25.63 -12.60 -24.07
C PRO A 591 25.33 -11.24 -24.74
N SER A 592 24.79 -11.26 -25.96
CA SER A 592 24.33 -10.07 -26.69
C SER A 592 22.94 -9.57 -26.28
N ARG A 593 22.28 -10.25 -25.34
CA ARG A 593 20.88 -10.05 -24.95
C ARG A 593 19.88 -10.24 -26.10
N ASP A 594 20.25 -10.98 -27.13
CA ASP A 594 19.32 -11.39 -28.20
C ASP A 594 18.28 -12.38 -27.66
N THR A 595 17.00 -11.98 -27.70
CA THR A 595 15.85 -12.80 -27.31
C THR A 595 15.04 -13.28 -28.52
N SER A 596 15.66 -13.30 -29.71
CA SER A 596 15.05 -13.89 -30.90
C SER A 596 14.99 -15.41 -30.79
N TRP A 597 14.31 -16.05 -31.74
CA TRP A 597 14.21 -17.51 -31.78
C TRP A 597 15.54 -18.22 -32.10
N ALA A 598 16.55 -17.53 -32.62
CA ALA A 598 17.81 -18.16 -33.01
C ALA A 598 18.59 -18.77 -31.82
N PRO A 599 18.89 -18.01 -30.74
CA PRO A 599 19.53 -18.58 -29.55
C PRO A 599 18.63 -19.63 -28.86
N VAL A 600 17.32 -19.41 -28.80
CA VAL A 600 16.35 -20.35 -28.23
C VAL A 600 16.37 -21.70 -28.98
N LEU A 601 16.38 -21.68 -30.31
CA LEU A 601 16.49 -22.89 -31.13
C LEU A 601 17.84 -23.59 -30.96
N ALA A 602 18.93 -22.84 -30.81
CA ALA A 602 20.24 -23.41 -30.57
C ALA A 602 20.31 -24.15 -29.23
N GLU A 603 19.70 -23.59 -28.19
CA GLU A 603 19.54 -24.25 -26.89
C GLU A 603 18.68 -25.52 -26.98
N ALA A 604 17.49 -25.44 -27.60
CA ALA A 604 16.59 -26.58 -27.74
C ALA A 604 17.23 -27.72 -28.57
N LYS A 605 17.95 -27.40 -29.64
CA LYS A 605 18.69 -28.39 -30.44
C LYS A 605 19.80 -29.06 -29.63
N ALA A 606 20.53 -28.30 -28.80
CA ALA A 606 21.56 -28.88 -27.94
C ALA A 606 20.99 -29.94 -26.98
N VAL A 607 19.77 -29.72 -26.46
CA VAL A 607 19.04 -30.71 -25.66
C VAL A 607 18.69 -31.96 -26.48
N ARG A 608 18.11 -31.79 -27.67
CA ARG A 608 17.70 -32.89 -28.55
C ARG A 608 18.87 -33.74 -29.05
N GLU A 609 19.97 -33.09 -29.43
CA GLU A 609 21.12 -33.73 -30.09
C GLU A 609 22.13 -34.30 -29.08
N ALA A 610 22.20 -33.75 -27.87
CA ALA A 610 23.19 -34.11 -26.86
C ALA A 610 22.63 -34.11 -25.44
N VAL A 611 22.80 -33.01 -24.71
CA VAL A 611 22.31 -32.82 -23.34
C VAL A 611 22.28 -31.33 -23.02
N GLY A 612 21.24 -30.89 -22.31
CA GLY A 612 21.20 -29.58 -21.70
C GLY A 612 20.74 -29.64 -20.25
N VAL A 613 20.95 -28.55 -19.53
CA VAL A 613 20.49 -28.38 -18.16
C VAL A 613 19.71 -27.08 -18.00
N THR A 614 18.56 -27.12 -17.31
CA THR A 614 17.80 -25.92 -16.98
C THR A 614 17.47 -25.86 -15.50
N ASP A 615 17.33 -24.64 -14.99
CA ASP A 615 16.96 -24.37 -13.60
C ASP A 615 15.43 -24.40 -13.46
N ALA A 616 14.94 -25.47 -12.84
CA ALA A 616 13.54 -25.71 -12.52
C ALA A 616 13.22 -25.41 -11.05
N SER A 617 14.10 -24.72 -10.32
CA SER A 617 13.93 -24.47 -8.88
C SER A 617 12.72 -23.62 -8.53
N SER A 618 12.08 -22.94 -9.49
CA SER A 618 10.87 -22.15 -9.26
C SER A 618 9.58 -22.98 -9.15
N LEU A 619 9.60 -24.28 -9.41
CA LEU A 619 8.41 -25.14 -9.23
C LEU A 619 7.98 -25.13 -7.76
N GLY A 620 6.66 -25.22 -7.52
CA GLY A 620 6.16 -25.47 -6.17
C GLY A 620 6.55 -26.88 -5.74
N LYS A 621 6.91 -27.06 -4.47
CA LYS A 621 7.35 -28.33 -3.90
C LYS A 621 6.76 -28.47 -2.52
N ILE A 622 6.03 -29.55 -2.28
CA ILE A 622 5.27 -29.77 -1.06
C ILE A 622 5.60 -31.18 -0.56
N ASP A 623 6.04 -31.27 0.69
CA ASP A 623 6.31 -32.51 1.40
C ASP A 623 5.05 -32.90 2.17
N ILE A 624 4.54 -34.11 1.96
CA ILE A 624 3.30 -34.60 2.57
C ILE A 624 3.61 -35.92 3.27
N GLN A 625 3.40 -35.95 4.59
CA GLN A 625 3.66 -37.12 5.44
C GLN A 625 2.39 -37.50 6.20
N GLY A 626 2.08 -38.78 6.36
CA GLY A 626 0.78 -39.17 6.91
C GLY A 626 0.37 -40.60 6.63
N ARG A 627 -0.19 -41.33 7.61
CA ARG A 627 -0.77 -42.67 7.39
C ARG A 627 -1.86 -42.60 6.32
N ASP A 628 -2.57 -41.48 6.29
CA ASP A 628 -3.65 -41.22 5.33
C ASP A 628 -3.20 -40.38 4.13
N ALA A 629 -1.90 -40.07 3.96
CA ALA A 629 -1.41 -39.19 2.89
C ALA A 629 -1.81 -39.70 1.49
N GLY A 630 -1.69 -41.00 1.23
CA GLY A 630 -2.13 -41.59 -0.03
C GLY A 630 -3.65 -41.49 -0.24
N ALA A 631 -4.44 -41.67 0.81
CA ALA A 631 -5.90 -41.57 0.76
C ALA A 631 -6.37 -40.11 0.58
N PHE A 632 -5.67 -39.16 1.20
CA PHE A 632 -5.90 -37.73 1.01
C PHE A 632 -5.58 -37.30 -0.43
N LEU A 633 -4.42 -37.70 -0.95
CA LEU A 633 -4.03 -37.43 -2.34
C LEU A 633 -5.00 -38.04 -3.35
N ASP A 634 -5.58 -39.21 -3.06
CA ASP A 634 -6.65 -39.77 -3.89
C ASP A 634 -7.90 -38.88 -3.92
N ARG A 635 -8.19 -38.10 -2.88
CA ARG A 635 -9.34 -37.18 -2.86
C ARG A 635 -9.02 -35.87 -3.57
N ILE A 636 -7.79 -35.38 -3.47
CA ILE A 636 -7.34 -34.14 -4.12
C ILE A 636 -7.18 -34.31 -5.63
N TYR A 637 -6.49 -35.36 -6.04
CA TYR A 637 -6.18 -35.59 -7.45
C TYR A 637 -7.30 -36.32 -8.18
N ALA A 638 -7.46 -35.99 -9.47
CA ALA A 638 -8.37 -36.70 -10.36
C ALA A 638 -7.93 -38.15 -10.64
N ASN A 639 -6.67 -38.49 -10.38
CA ASN A 639 -6.09 -39.82 -10.49
C ASN A 639 -5.60 -40.34 -9.12
N THR A 640 -5.39 -41.66 -9.01
CA THR A 640 -5.02 -42.34 -7.76
C THR A 640 -3.52 -42.25 -7.46
N PHE A 641 -3.13 -42.14 -6.19
CA PHE A 641 -1.77 -42.12 -5.64
C PHE A 641 -1.54 -43.13 -4.51
N SER A 642 -2.58 -43.58 -3.81
CA SER A 642 -2.46 -44.60 -2.74
C SER A 642 -1.81 -45.92 -3.22
N SER A 643 -2.04 -46.29 -4.48
CA SER A 643 -1.48 -47.49 -5.12
C SER A 643 -0.13 -47.29 -5.82
N LEU A 644 0.44 -46.09 -5.77
CA LEU A 644 1.77 -45.82 -6.34
C LEU A 644 2.83 -46.56 -5.53
N PRO A 645 3.70 -47.41 -6.11
CA PRO A 645 4.77 -48.05 -5.36
C PRO A 645 5.78 -47.03 -4.80
N VAL A 646 6.40 -47.34 -3.66
CA VAL A 646 7.53 -46.57 -3.14
C VAL A 646 8.67 -46.55 -4.17
N GLY A 647 9.37 -45.43 -4.30
CA GLY A 647 10.42 -45.25 -5.30
C GLY A 647 9.88 -44.91 -6.71
N ARG A 648 8.58 -44.61 -6.83
CA ARG A 648 7.93 -44.25 -8.09
C ARG A 648 7.25 -42.89 -8.01
N ALA A 649 7.14 -42.27 -9.18
CA ALA A 649 6.47 -41.00 -9.40
C ALA A 649 5.29 -41.18 -10.36
N ARG A 650 4.33 -40.25 -10.30
CA ARG A 650 3.15 -40.22 -11.18
C ARG A 650 2.73 -38.78 -11.45
N TYR A 651 2.49 -38.49 -12.72
CA TYR A 651 1.89 -37.23 -13.15
C TYR A 651 0.42 -37.18 -12.70
N GLY A 652 0.00 -36.06 -12.12
CA GLY A 652 -1.32 -35.86 -11.53
C GLY A 652 -2.00 -34.61 -12.03
N LEU A 653 -3.34 -34.64 -12.00
CA LEU A 653 -4.18 -33.50 -12.37
C LEU A 653 -5.09 -33.12 -11.19
N MET A 654 -4.98 -31.88 -10.72
CA MET A 654 -5.87 -31.33 -9.70
C MET A 654 -6.96 -30.50 -10.36
N LEU A 655 -8.20 -30.62 -9.87
CA LEU A 655 -9.32 -29.80 -10.33
C LEU A 655 -9.78 -28.87 -9.22
N ARG A 656 -10.37 -27.75 -9.61
CA ARG A 656 -11.22 -26.98 -8.70
C ARG A 656 -12.55 -27.70 -8.49
N GLU A 657 -13.29 -27.30 -7.46
CA GLU A 657 -14.62 -27.84 -7.18
C GLU A 657 -15.59 -27.71 -8.37
N ASP A 658 -15.43 -26.68 -9.21
CA ASP A 658 -16.25 -26.45 -10.42
C ASP A 658 -15.97 -27.43 -11.58
N GLY A 659 -14.93 -28.27 -11.48
CA GLY A 659 -14.53 -29.26 -12.48
C GLY A 659 -13.51 -28.78 -13.51
N ILE A 660 -13.04 -27.54 -13.42
CA ILE A 660 -11.97 -26.98 -14.25
C ILE A 660 -10.60 -27.38 -13.68
N VAL A 661 -9.61 -27.54 -14.55
CA VAL A 661 -8.24 -27.83 -14.12
C VAL A 661 -7.69 -26.68 -13.27
N LEU A 662 -7.27 -27.01 -12.05
CA LEU A 662 -6.59 -26.09 -11.14
C LEU A 662 -5.10 -26.03 -11.49
N ASP A 663 -4.43 -27.18 -11.40
CA ASP A 663 -3.01 -27.32 -11.65
C ASP A 663 -2.66 -28.78 -12.00
N ASP A 664 -1.43 -28.96 -12.46
CA ASP A 664 -0.83 -30.27 -12.69
C ASP A 664 0.56 -30.36 -12.06
N GLY A 665 1.15 -31.55 -12.11
CA GLY A 665 2.50 -31.78 -11.65
C GLY A 665 2.79 -33.24 -11.36
N THR A 666 3.96 -33.52 -10.78
CA THR A 666 4.35 -34.90 -10.46
C THR A 666 4.37 -35.12 -8.96
N THR A 667 3.75 -36.20 -8.51
CA THR A 667 3.85 -36.65 -7.12
C THR A 667 4.66 -37.92 -7.05
N SER A 668 5.62 -37.94 -6.13
CA SER A 668 6.60 -39.01 -5.92
C SER A 668 6.37 -39.64 -4.55
N ARG A 669 6.34 -40.98 -4.46
CA ARG A 669 6.21 -41.69 -3.17
C ARG A 669 7.58 -42.13 -2.69
N LEU A 670 8.07 -41.47 -1.63
CA LEU A 670 9.41 -41.66 -1.07
C LEU A 670 9.44 -42.77 0.00
N ALA A 671 8.37 -42.89 0.78
CA ALA A 671 8.15 -43.99 1.71
C ALA A 671 6.65 -44.36 1.73
N GLU A 672 6.27 -45.34 2.55
CA GLU A 672 4.87 -45.79 2.63
C GLU A 672 3.91 -44.63 2.93
N ASP A 673 4.29 -43.74 3.84
CA ASP A 673 3.48 -42.61 4.30
C ASP A 673 4.10 -41.24 3.94
N HIS A 674 5.05 -41.19 2.99
CA HIS A 674 5.79 -39.97 2.62
C HIS A 674 5.76 -39.72 1.11
N TYR A 675 5.18 -38.57 0.73
CA TYR A 675 5.03 -38.11 -0.63
C TYR A 675 5.70 -36.74 -0.85
N PHE A 676 6.20 -36.53 -2.06
CA PHE A 676 6.73 -35.25 -2.52
C PHE A 676 6.01 -34.80 -3.78
N VAL A 677 5.31 -33.68 -3.69
CA VAL A 677 4.46 -33.12 -4.73
C VAL A 677 5.17 -31.94 -5.39
N THR A 678 5.29 -31.96 -6.71
CA THR A 678 5.69 -30.78 -7.51
C THR A 678 4.46 -30.18 -8.18
N THR A 679 4.45 -28.85 -8.30
CA THR A 679 3.36 -28.06 -8.89
C THR A 679 3.93 -27.06 -9.89
N THR A 680 3.08 -26.42 -10.70
CA THR A 680 3.56 -25.34 -11.57
C THR A 680 4.03 -24.14 -10.74
N THR A 681 4.96 -23.35 -11.30
CA THR A 681 5.51 -22.15 -10.64
C THR A 681 4.44 -21.11 -10.28
N ALA A 682 3.43 -20.93 -11.13
CA ALA A 682 2.39 -19.93 -10.92
C ALA A 682 1.35 -20.35 -9.87
N ASN A 683 1.07 -21.65 -9.76
CA ASN A 683 0.03 -22.18 -8.89
C ASN A 683 0.55 -22.79 -7.59
N ALA A 684 1.84 -22.66 -7.27
CA ALA A 684 2.42 -23.18 -6.02
C ALA A 684 1.66 -22.71 -4.76
N GLY A 685 1.32 -21.42 -4.67
CA GLY A 685 0.51 -20.87 -3.58
C GLY A 685 -0.93 -21.41 -3.59
N PRO A 686 -1.68 -21.24 -4.69
CA PRO A 686 -3.04 -21.78 -4.82
C PRO A 686 -3.18 -23.29 -4.54
N VAL A 687 -2.20 -24.11 -4.94
CA VAL A 687 -2.20 -25.55 -4.64
C VAL A 687 -1.97 -25.81 -3.16
N LEU A 688 -1.03 -25.12 -2.51
CA LEU A 688 -0.83 -25.26 -1.08
C LEU A 688 -2.09 -24.85 -0.30
N GLU A 689 -2.71 -23.72 -0.65
CA GLU A 689 -3.99 -23.28 -0.08
C GLU A 689 -5.09 -24.32 -0.29
N HIS A 690 -5.14 -24.93 -1.48
CA HIS A 690 -6.12 -25.97 -1.79
C HIS A 690 -5.92 -27.21 -0.92
N LEU A 691 -4.68 -27.68 -0.74
CA LEU A 691 -4.37 -28.83 0.12
C LEU A 691 -4.72 -28.53 1.58
N GLU A 692 -4.27 -27.39 2.11
CA GLU A 692 -4.51 -26.97 3.49
C GLU A 692 -6.01 -26.78 3.78
N PHE A 693 -6.76 -26.13 2.88
CA PHE A 693 -8.21 -25.97 3.05
C PHE A 693 -8.92 -27.33 3.14
N HIS A 694 -8.60 -28.26 2.25
CA HIS A 694 -9.26 -29.58 2.26
C HIS A 694 -8.86 -30.42 3.47
N HIS A 695 -7.61 -30.33 3.91
CA HIS A 695 -7.17 -31.00 5.14
C HIS A 695 -7.86 -30.40 6.37
N GLN A 696 -7.79 -29.08 6.55
CA GLN A 696 -8.27 -28.42 7.77
C GLN A 696 -9.81 -28.33 7.85
N ALA A 697 -10.49 -28.05 6.73
CA ALA A 697 -11.92 -27.74 6.74
C ALA A 697 -12.82 -28.88 6.25
N VAL A 698 -12.31 -29.78 5.39
CA VAL A 698 -13.13 -30.83 4.76
C VAL A 698 -12.83 -32.21 5.36
N TRP A 699 -11.56 -32.53 5.59
CA TRP A 699 -11.11 -33.82 6.10
C TRP A 699 -10.12 -33.72 7.28
N PRO A 700 -10.48 -33.00 8.37
CA PRO A 700 -9.59 -32.80 9.52
C PRO A 700 -9.24 -34.08 10.28
N ASP A 701 -9.95 -35.18 10.01
CA ASP A 701 -9.71 -36.48 10.61
C ASP A 701 -8.57 -37.28 9.97
N LEU A 702 -8.05 -36.87 8.81
CA LEU A 702 -6.96 -37.62 8.18
C LEU A 702 -5.61 -37.30 8.84
N ASP A 703 -4.83 -38.34 9.14
CA ASP A 703 -3.44 -38.20 9.61
C ASP A 703 -2.54 -37.81 8.42
N VAL A 704 -2.45 -36.50 8.17
CA VAL A 704 -1.71 -35.89 7.06
C VAL A 704 -1.11 -34.58 7.54
N GLU A 705 0.17 -34.40 7.30
CA GLU A 705 0.91 -33.17 7.54
C GLU A 705 1.49 -32.66 6.21
N ILE A 706 1.28 -31.37 5.95
CA ILE A 706 1.64 -30.70 4.70
C ILE A 706 2.71 -29.66 4.99
N THR A 707 3.85 -29.71 4.30
CA THR A 707 4.95 -28.76 4.48
C THR A 707 5.40 -28.18 3.15
N ASN A 708 5.46 -26.85 3.06
CA ASN A 708 6.00 -26.18 1.87
C ASN A 708 7.53 -26.22 1.88
N VAL A 709 8.11 -26.91 0.91
CA VAL A 709 9.56 -27.10 0.76
C VAL A 709 10.10 -26.48 -0.53
N ALA A 710 9.34 -25.55 -1.14
CA ALA A 710 9.72 -24.93 -2.40
C ALA A 710 11.09 -24.26 -2.36
N ASP A 711 11.40 -23.56 -1.27
CA ASP A 711 12.65 -22.83 -1.03
C ASP A 711 13.80 -23.71 -0.52
N GLN A 712 13.47 -24.86 0.08
CA GLN A 712 14.46 -25.84 0.54
C GLN A 712 15.23 -26.44 -0.65
N TRP A 713 14.54 -26.73 -1.74
CA TRP A 713 15.11 -27.51 -2.84
C TRP A 713 15.38 -26.65 -4.09
N ALA A 714 16.65 -26.52 -4.46
CA ALA A 714 17.04 -26.20 -5.83
C ALA A 714 16.82 -27.43 -6.71
N THR A 715 16.34 -27.27 -7.94
CA THR A 715 16.03 -28.39 -8.84
C THR A 715 16.50 -28.10 -10.26
N PHE A 716 17.26 -29.03 -10.83
CA PHE A 716 17.85 -28.91 -12.15
C PHE A 716 17.37 -30.05 -13.04
N ALA A 717 16.80 -29.73 -14.19
CA ALA A 717 16.42 -30.74 -15.18
C ALA A 717 17.57 -30.92 -16.18
N VAL A 718 18.20 -32.09 -16.15
CA VAL A 718 19.24 -32.52 -17.09
C VAL A 718 18.57 -33.41 -18.14
N ALA A 719 18.46 -32.91 -19.37
CA ALA A 719 17.66 -33.54 -20.42
C ALA A 719 18.47 -33.74 -21.71
N GLY A 720 18.19 -34.83 -22.42
CA GLY A 720 18.81 -35.21 -23.69
C GLY A 720 19.37 -36.63 -23.68
N PRO A 721 19.70 -37.21 -24.85
CA PRO A 721 20.19 -38.58 -24.97
C PRO A 721 21.47 -38.87 -24.17
N LYS A 722 22.25 -37.85 -23.79
CA LYS A 722 23.45 -38.01 -22.95
C LYS A 722 23.23 -37.75 -21.46
N ALA A 723 22.01 -37.40 -21.01
CA ALA A 723 21.73 -37.04 -19.62
C ALA A 723 22.13 -38.13 -18.60
N ARG A 724 21.85 -39.40 -18.91
CA ARG A 724 22.24 -40.55 -18.06
C ARG A 724 23.76 -40.64 -17.89
N ALA A 725 24.51 -40.49 -18.98
CA ALA A 725 25.98 -40.54 -18.94
C ALA A 725 26.59 -39.38 -18.16
N VAL A 726 25.97 -38.19 -18.19
CA VAL A 726 26.40 -37.05 -17.37
C VAL A 726 26.23 -37.36 -15.88
N LEU A 727 25.04 -37.79 -15.48
CA LEU A 727 24.74 -38.01 -14.06
C LEU A 727 25.50 -39.19 -13.47
N ALA A 728 25.73 -40.27 -14.22
CA ALA A 728 26.51 -41.42 -13.76
C ALA A 728 27.93 -41.05 -13.28
N ARG A 729 28.47 -39.89 -13.70
CA ARG A 729 29.79 -39.41 -13.26
C ARG A 729 29.78 -38.73 -11.89
N ILE A 730 28.61 -38.35 -11.38
CA ILE A 730 28.45 -37.51 -10.18
C ILE A 730 27.47 -38.06 -9.15
N THR A 731 26.82 -39.21 -9.39
CA THR A 731 25.99 -39.90 -8.41
C THR A 731 26.39 -41.36 -8.27
N SER A 732 26.24 -41.90 -7.05
CA SER A 732 26.40 -43.33 -6.78
C SER A 732 25.12 -44.14 -7.02
N GLN A 733 24.00 -43.48 -7.34
CA GLN A 733 22.75 -44.14 -7.70
C GLN A 733 22.93 -44.93 -9.01
N ASP A 734 22.52 -46.19 -9.02
CA ASP A 734 22.45 -46.97 -10.26
C ASP A 734 21.39 -46.35 -11.19
N LEU A 735 21.81 -45.93 -12.40
CA LEU A 735 20.99 -45.25 -13.39
C LEU A 735 20.63 -46.12 -14.60
N ASP A 736 21.02 -47.41 -14.59
CA ASP A 736 20.56 -48.36 -15.59
C ASP A 736 19.03 -48.46 -15.56
N ASP A 737 18.41 -48.67 -16.72
CA ASP A 737 16.95 -48.64 -16.86
C ASP A 737 16.24 -49.66 -15.96
N ALA A 738 16.86 -50.82 -15.74
CA ALA A 738 16.35 -51.85 -14.85
C ALA A 738 16.31 -51.42 -13.38
N ALA A 739 17.30 -50.64 -12.92
CA ALA A 739 17.39 -50.16 -11.54
C ALA A 739 16.63 -48.84 -11.33
N PHE A 740 16.64 -47.97 -12.33
CA PHE A 740 16.02 -46.64 -12.27
C PHE A 740 15.13 -46.36 -13.50
N PRO A 741 14.01 -47.10 -13.66
CA PRO A 741 13.12 -47.00 -14.82
C PRO A 741 12.43 -45.64 -14.93
N PHE A 742 11.84 -45.31 -16.10
CA PHE A 742 11.09 -44.07 -16.29
C PHE A 742 10.07 -43.84 -15.16
N MET A 743 9.99 -42.63 -14.60
CA MET A 743 9.22 -42.27 -13.39
C MET A 743 9.74 -42.91 -12.09
N ALA A 744 11.01 -43.30 -12.00
CA ALA A 744 11.65 -43.67 -10.74
C ALA A 744 12.07 -42.42 -9.93
N VAL A 745 12.08 -42.57 -8.61
CA VAL A 745 12.59 -41.58 -7.66
C VAL A 745 13.45 -42.28 -6.62
N ALA A 746 14.55 -41.65 -6.21
CA ALA A 746 15.34 -42.09 -5.07
C ALA A 746 15.92 -40.88 -4.33
N GLU A 747 16.12 -41.04 -3.03
CA GLU A 747 17.09 -40.24 -2.29
C GLU A 747 18.49 -40.72 -2.68
N ALA A 748 19.37 -39.80 -3.07
CA ALA A 748 20.67 -40.12 -3.65
C ALA A 748 21.74 -39.11 -3.23
N VAL A 749 23.00 -39.53 -3.24
CA VAL A 749 24.15 -38.63 -3.09
C VAL A 749 24.56 -38.12 -4.47
N ILE A 750 24.42 -36.82 -4.70
CA ILE A 750 24.65 -36.16 -5.99
C ILE A 750 25.71 -35.09 -5.79
N ALA A 751 26.84 -35.27 -6.46
CA ALA A 751 28.04 -34.47 -6.29
C ALA A 751 28.51 -34.33 -4.84
N GLY A 752 28.35 -35.39 -4.03
CA GLY A 752 28.70 -35.41 -2.61
C GLY A 752 27.65 -34.79 -1.67
N VAL A 753 26.54 -34.30 -2.21
CA VAL A 753 25.43 -33.70 -1.47
C VAL A 753 24.25 -34.66 -1.42
N SER A 754 23.61 -34.82 -0.26
CA SER A 754 22.37 -35.61 -0.16
C SER A 754 21.23 -34.86 -0.83
N GLY A 755 20.53 -35.53 -1.75
CA GLY A 755 19.43 -34.94 -2.50
C GLY A 755 18.45 -35.99 -3.01
N ARG A 756 17.64 -35.61 -3.99
CA ARG A 756 16.64 -36.45 -4.63
C ARG A 756 16.87 -36.46 -6.14
N LEU A 757 16.75 -37.64 -6.73
CA LEU A 757 16.85 -37.84 -8.17
C LEU A 757 15.50 -38.35 -8.68
N PHE A 758 15.01 -37.79 -9.77
CA PHE A 758 13.76 -38.18 -10.41
C PHE A 758 13.98 -38.43 -11.90
N ARG A 759 13.52 -39.56 -12.44
CA ARG A 759 13.54 -39.80 -13.90
C ARG A 759 12.22 -39.33 -14.53
N ILE A 760 12.06 -38.02 -14.59
CA ILE A 760 10.88 -37.31 -15.14
C ILE A 760 11.36 -36.39 -16.27
N SER A 761 10.50 -36.16 -17.27
CA SER A 761 10.82 -35.32 -18.42
C SER A 761 9.64 -34.44 -18.82
N PHE A 762 9.91 -33.15 -19.01
CA PHE A 762 9.00 -32.20 -19.64
C PHE A 762 9.43 -31.81 -21.07
N SER A 763 10.62 -32.24 -21.50
CA SER A 763 11.13 -32.02 -22.87
C SER A 763 10.76 -33.16 -23.83
N GLY A 764 10.33 -34.30 -23.30
CA GLY A 764 10.11 -35.54 -24.06
C GLY A 764 11.39 -36.30 -24.42
N GLU A 765 12.56 -35.83 -24.00
CA GLU A 765 13.81 -36.57 -24.06
C GLU A 765 14.02 -37.41 -22.79
N LEU A 766 15.00 -38.32 -22.81
CA LEU A 766 15.56 -38.88 -21.58
C LEU A 766 15.99 -37.73 -20.67
N ALA A 767 15.46 -37.69 -19.45
CA ALA A 767 15.73 -36.60 -18.53
C ALA A 767 15.70 -37.06 -17.08
N TYR A 768 16.41 -36.30 -16.27
CA TYR A 768 16.50 -36.46 -14.84
C TYR A 768 16.37 -35.10 -14.17
N GLU A 769 15.53 -35.01 -13.14
CA GLU A 769 15.50 -33.86 -12.24
C GLU A 769 16.37 -34.16 -11.02
N VAL A 770 17.32 -33.28 -10.74
CA VAL A 770 18.23 -33.32 -9.60
C VAL A 770 17.76 -32.26 -8.61
N SER A 771 17.26 -32.68 -7.45
CA SER A 771 16.90 -31.76 -6.36
C SER A 771 17.92 -31.85 -5.22
N VAL A 772 18.52 -30.73 -4.85
CA VAL A 772 19.46 -30.61 -3.74
C VAL A 772 19.08 -29.44 -2.84
N PRO A 773 19.48 -29.42 -1.55
CA PRO A 773 19.27 -28.26 -0.71
C PRO A 773 19.82 -26.99 -1.38
N SER A 774 19.05 -25.91 -1.38
CA SER A 774 19.33 -24.73 -2.20
C SER A 774 20.64 -24.02 -1.84
N GLY A 775 21.15 -24.17 -0.60
CA GLY A 775 22.49 -23.71 -0.20
C GLY A 775 23.65 -24.43 -0.91
N HIS A 776 23.38 -25.56 -1.56
CA HIS A 776 24.34 -26.33 -2.37
C HIS A 776 24.10 -26.21 -3.88
N ALA A 777 23.21 -25.31 -4.31
CA ALA A 777 22.79 -25.20 -5.70
C ALA A 777 23.96 -24.96 -6.67
N GLU A 778 24.78 -23.92 -6.43
CA GLU A 778 25.87 -23.54 -7.34
C GLU A 778 26.96 -24.62 -7.48
N PRO A 779 27.51 -25.19 -6.39
CA PRO A 779 28.48 -26.28 -6.51
C PRO A 779 27.95 -27.51 -7.28
N VAL A 780 26.69 -27.89 -7.07
CA VAL A 780 26.08 -29.04 -7.76
C VAL A 780 25.82 -28.72 -9.23
N TRP A 781 25.36 -27.50 -9.54
CA TRP A 781 25.18 -27.04 -10.91
C TRP A 781 26.49 -27.03 -11.70
N GLU A 782 27.56 -26.52 -11.12
CA GLU A 782 28.89 -26.55 -11.73
C GLU A 782 29.42 -27.97 -11.91
N ALA A 783 29.16 -28.88 -10.96
CA ALA A 783 29.50 -30.28 -11.09
C ALA A 783 28.76 -30.95 -12.27
N ILE A 784 27.47 -30.65 -12.47
CA ILE A 784 26.69 -31.12 -13.62
C ILE A 784 27.30 -30.62 -14.93
N LEU A 785 27.60 -29.32 -15.02
CA LEU A 785 28.21 -28.73 -16.22
C LEU A 785 29.61 -29.31 -16.50
N GLY A 786 30.42 -29.49 -15.45
CA GLY A 786 31.75 -30.10 -15.54
C GLY A 786 31.69 -31.55 -16.02
N ALA A 787 30.77 -32.35 -15.47
CA ALA A 787 30.53 -33.72 -15.87
C ALA A 787 29.98 -33.84 -17.30
N GLY A 788 29.18 -32.86 -17.73
CA GLY A 788 28.59 -32.80 -19.06
C GLY A 788 29.48 -32.23 -20.16
N LYS A 789 30.60 -31.59 -19.83
CA LYS A 789 31.50 -30.94 -20.80
C LYS A 789 31.96 -31.88 -21.95
N PRO A 790 32.36 -33.15 -21.71
CA PRO A 790 32.72 -34.06 -22.80
C PRO A 790 31.54 -34.44 -23.72
N PHE A 791 30.31 -34.25 -23.24
CA PHE A 791 29.07 -34.55 -23.96
C PHE A 791 28.44 -33.30 -24.59
N GLY A 792 29.09 -32.14 -24.53
CA GLY A 792 28.59 -30.90 -25.11
C GLY A 792 27.43 -30.27 -24.36
N ILE A 793 27.33 -30.47 -23.03
CA ILE A 793 26.24 -29.91 -22.22
C ILE A 793 26.13 -28.39 -22.36
N LYS A 794 24.89 -27.89 -22.44
CA LYS A 794 24.61 -26.44 -22.42
C LYS A 794 23.51 -26.08 -21.42
N PRO A 795 23.62 -24.95 -20.73
CA PRO A 795 22.48 -24.38 -20.02
C PRO A 795 21.42 -23.94 -21.05
N TYR A 796 20.14 -24.10 -20.72
CA TYR A 796 19.04 -23.60 -21.54
C TYR A 796 17.95 -22.92 -20.71
N GLY A 797 17.34 -21.90 -21.31
CA GLY A 797 16.36 -21.04 -20.66
C GLY A 797 14.92 -21.53 -20.80
N LEU A 798 14.01 -20.74 -20.25
CA LEU A 798 12.58 -21.03 -20.26
C LEU A 798 11.98 -21.12 -21.67
N ASP A 799 12.45 -20.31 -22.63
CA ASP A 799 11.90 -20.34 -23.98
C ASP A 799 12.27 -21.62 -24.72
N ALA A 800 13.47 -22.14 -24.50
CA ALA A 800 13.87 -23.45 -25.03
C ALA A 800 13.06 -24.58 -24.36
N LEU A 801 12.82 -24.50 -23.05
CA LEU A 801 11.93 -25.44 -22.35
C LEU A 801 10.50 -25.40 -22.91
N ASN A 802 9.96 -24.19 -23.15
CA ASN A 802 8.65 -23.99 -23.76
C ASN A 802 8.59 -24.53 -25.19
N LEU A 803 9.64 -24.37 -25.97
CA LEU A 803 9.71 -24.95 -27.31
C LEU A 803 9.63 -26.48 -27.24
N LEU A 804 10.47 -27.11 -26.40
CA LEU A 804 10.53 -28.56 -26.27
C LEU A 804 9.20 -29.17 -25.81
N ARG A 805 8.50 -28.52 -24.87
CA ARG A 805 7.18 -28.99 -24.39
C ARG A 805 6.07 -28.80 -25.42
N ILE A 806 6.13 -27.72 -26.24
CA ILE A 806 5.16 -27.50 -27.33
C ILE A 806 5.29 -28.60 -28.38
N GLU A 807 6.52 -28.98 -28.75
CA GLU A 807 6.77 -30.08 -29.67
C GLU A 807 6.18 -31.41 -29.19
N LYS A 808 6.10 -31.61 -27.87
CA LYS A 808 5.51 -32.79 -27.23
C LYS A 808 4.01 -32.68 -26.96
N GLY A 809 3.38 -31.55 -27.22
CA GLY A 809 1.97 -31.33 -26.91
C GLY A 809 1.66 -31.23 -25.42
N HIS A 810 2.67 -30.98 -24.59
CA HIS A 810 2.47 -30.83 -23.16
C HIS A 810 1.84 -29.48 -22.83
N VAL A 811 0.85 -29.51 -21.95
CA VAL A 811 0.16 -28.32 -21.46
C VAL A 811 1.02 -27.57 -20.46
N ALA A 812 0.85 -26.26 -20.40
CA ALA A 812 1.44 -25.40 -19.38
C ALA A 812 0.45 -24.27 -19.04
N GLY A 813 0.91 -23.20 -18.39
CA GLY A 813 0.05 -22.08 -17.97
C GLY A 813 -0.80 -21.45 -19.08
N SER A 814 -0.36 -21.50 -20.35
CA SER A 814 -1.15 -21.03 -21.50
C SER A 814 -2.43 -21.86 -21.75
N GLU A 815 -2.39 -23.15 -21.44
CA GLU A 815 -3.51 -24.08 -21.60
C GLU A 815 -4.28 -24.29 -20.29
N LEU A 816 -3.61 -24.17 -19.13
CA LEU A 816 -4.20 -24.15 -17.79
C LEU A 816 -4.72 -22.74 -17.45
N ASN A 817 -5.65 -22.23 -18.24
CA ASN A 817 -6.06 -20.82 -18.24
C ASN A 817 -7.30 -20.53 -17.36
N GLY A 818 -7.69 -21.48 -16.51
CA GLY A 818 -8.85 -21.36 -15.63
C GLY A 818 -10.21 -21.56 -16.30
N GLN A 819 -10.25 -21.96 -17.58
CA GLN A 819 -11.48 -22.26 -18.33
C GLN A 819 -11.49 -23.65 -18.98
N THR A 820 -10.38 -24.38 -18.90
CA THR A 820 -10.17 -25.67 -19.57
C THR A 820 -10.47 -26.86 -18.65
N THR A 821 -11.25 -27.80 -19.15
CA THR A 821 -11.47 -29.08 -18.48
C THR A 821 -10.34 -30.05 -18.81
N ALA A 822 -10.23 -31.14 -18.06
CA ALA A 822 -9.32 -32.23 -18.41
C ALA A 822 -9.61 -32.81 -19.81
N ALA A 823 -10.87 -32.85 -20.23
CA ALA A 823 -11.26 -33.35 -21.54
C ALA A 823 -10.82 -32.40 -22.68
N ASP A 824 -10.97 -31.09 -22.46
CA ASP A 824 -10.52 -30.04 -23.38
C ASP A 824 -9.02 -30.21 -23.67
N LEU A 825 -8.23 -30.49 -22.63
CA LEU A 825 -6.77 -30.66 -22.73
C LEU A 825 -6.31 -32.04 -23.21
N GLY A 826 -7.23 -32.96 -23.54
CA GLY A 826 -6.88 -34.33 -23.92
C GLY A 826 -6.45 -35.23 -22.75
N LEU A 827 -6.51 -34.73 -21.51
CA LEU A 827 -6.14 -35.44 -20.28
C LEU A 827 -7.31 -36.19 -19.63
N GLY A 828 -8.50 -36.17 -20.23
CA GLY A 828 -9.72 -36.79 -19.68
C GLY A 828 -9.59 -38.28 -19.34
N ARG A 829 -8.68 -39.02 -19.97
CA ARG A 829 -8.43 -40.44 -19.67
C ARG A 829 -7.72 -40.67 -18.33
N MET A 830 -7.09 -39.65 -17.76
CA MET A 830 -6.45 -39.74 -16.45
C MET A 830 -7.46 -39.77 -15.29
N LEU A 831 -8.68 -39.28 -15.52
CA LEU A 831 -9.70 -39.15 -14.49
C LEU A 831 -10.17 -40.55 -14.04
N LYS A 832 -10.17 -40.78 -12.73
CA LYS A 832 -10.60 -42.05 -12.17
C LYS A 832 -12.10 -42.26 -12.40
N LYS A 833 -12.43 -43.44 -12.96
CA LYS A 833 -13.82 -43.80 -13.27
C LYS A 833 -14.67 -44.07 -12.03
N LYS A 834 -14.05 -44.54 -10.94
CA LYS A 834 -14.70 -44.89 -9.66
C LYS A 834 -14.07 -44.10 -8.50
N GLY A 835 -14.83 -43.91 -7.43
CA GLY A 835 -14.41 -43.16 -6.22
C GLY A 835 -14.47 -41.64 -6.40
N ASP A 836 -14.55 -40.89 -5.32
CA ASP A 836 -14.76 -39.44 -5.40
C ASP A 836 -13.46 -38.63 -5.36
N TYR A 837 -13.46 -37.43 -5.95
CA TYR A 837 -12.34 -36.47 -5.94
C TYR A 837 -12.84 -35.04 -6.15
N VAL A 838 -12.06 -34.06 -5.74
CA VAL A 838 -12.43 -32.65 -5.88
C VAL A 838 -12.72 -32.31 -7.36
N GLY A 839 -13.87 -31.71 -7.61
CA GLY A 839 -14.33 -31.33 -8.96
C GLY A 839 -15.07 -32.41 -9.74
N ARG A 840 -15.07 -33.68 -9.30
CA ARG A 840 -15.70 -34.81 -10.03
C ARG A 840 -17.16 -34.53 -10.39
N VAL A 841 -17.96 -34.10 -9.42
CA VAL A 841 -19.40 -33.92 -9.58
C VAL A 841 -19.71 -32.79 -10.56
N LEU A 842 -19.11 -31.60 -10.37
CA LEU A 842 -19.42 -30.43 -11.19
C LEU A 842 -18.76 -30.47 -12.58
N ALA A 843 -17.73 -31.29 -12.78
CA ALA A 843 -17.16 -31.56 -14.10
C ALA A 843 -18.17 -32.21 -15.06
N GLY A 844 -19.19 -32.91 -14.55
CA GLY A 844 -20.22 -33.58 -15.35
C GLY A 844 -21.36 -32.68 -15.83
N ARG A 845 -21.34 -31.38 -15.52
CA ARG A 845 -22.41 -30.45 -15.93
C ARG A 845 -22.50 -30.33 -17.46
N PRO A 846 -23.70 -30.16 -18.04
CA PRO A 846 -23.89 -30.15 -19.49
C PRO A 846 -22.94 -29.20 -20.25
N GLY A 847 -22.67 -28.00 -19.74
CA GLY A 847 -21.75 -27.05 -20.39
C GLY A 847 -20.26 -27.41 -20.32
N LEU A 848 -19.83 -28.27 -19.38
CA LEU A 848 -18.46 -28.78 -19.29
C LEU A 848 -18.30 -30.12 -20.01
N ALA A 849 -19.40 -30.85 -20.20
CA ALA A 849 -19.45 -32.09 -20.96
C ALA A 849 -19.85 -31.89 -22.44
N ASP A 850 -20.10 -30.65 -22.87
CA ASP A 850 -20.52 -30.32 -24.23
C ASP A 850 -19.44 -30.74 -25.26
N PRO A 851 -19.77 -31.61 -26.24
CA PRO A 851 -18.81 -32.01 -27.27
C PRO A 851 -18.35 -30.84 -28.17
N GLY A 852 -19.08 -29.73 -28.20
CA GLY A 852 -18.75 -28.50 -28.93
C GLY A 852 -17.74 -27.59 -28.22
N ARG A 853 -17.18 -27.99 -27.08
CA ARG A 853 -16.12 -27.22 -26.40
C ARG A 853 -14.85 -27.13 -27.25
N LEU A 854 -14.00 -26.17 -26.89
CA LEU A 854 -12.67 -26.06 -27.47
C LEU A 854 -11.79 -27.19 -26.95
N VAL A 855 -11.10 -27.90 -27.84
CA VAL A 855 -10.20 -28.99 -27.49
C VAL A 855 -8.79 -28.72 -28.01
N LEU A 856 -7.79 -29.22 -27.28
CA LEU A 856 -6.38 -29.05 -27.60
C LEU A 856 -6.02 -29.81 -28.89
N VAL A 857 -5.42 -29.08 -29.83
CA VAL A 857 -4.90 -29.59 -31.10
C VAL A 857 -3.54 -28.97 -31.40
N GLY A 858 -2.80 -29.55 -32.34
CA GLY A 858 -1.62 -28.93 -32.93
C GLY A 858 -2.00 -28.08 -34.15
N VAL A 859 -1.25 -27.01 -34.37
CA VAL A 859 -1.30 -26.20 -35.60
C VAL A 859 0.08 -26.12 -36.22
N LYS A 860 0.16 -26.28 -37.54
CA LYS A 860 1.40 -26.17 -38.31
C LYS A 860 1.22 -25.10 -39.38
N VAL A 861 2.16 -24.15 -39.48
CA VAL A 861 2.11 -23.13 -40.52
C VAL A 861 2.46 -23.74 -41.88
N ASP A 862 1.65 -23.45 -42.90
CA ASP A 862 1.82 -24.02 -44.24
C ASP A 862 3.03 -23.42 -44.97
N ASP A 863 3.23 -22.09 -44.85
CA ASP A 863 4.38 -21.37 -45.39
C ASP A 863 5.50 -21.21 -44.33
N PRO A 864 6.65 -21.90 -44.45
CA PRO A 864 7.74 -21.81 -43.48
C PRO A 864 8.34 -20.41 -43.28
N GLY A 865 8.10 -19.47 -44.22
CA GLY A 865 8.53 -18.08 -44.11
C GLY A 865 7.62 -17.22 -43.22
N ARG A 866 6.42 -17.70 -42.88
CA ARG A 866 5.47 -17.02 -42.00
C ARG A 866 5.66 -17.40 -40.54
N LYS A 867 5.34 -16.46 -39.64
CA LYS A 867 5.38 -16.65 -38.19
C LYS A 867 3.98 -16.93 -37.68
N LEU A 868 3.89 -17.76 -36.65
CA LEU A 868 2.69 -17.94 -35.85
C LEU A 868 2.87 -17.27 -34.49
N ARG A 869 1.81 -16.66 -33.96
CA ARG A 869 1.81 -16.06 -32.62
C ARG A 869 0.77 -16.72 -31.73
N ALA A 870 1.13 -16.88 -30.46
CA ALA A 870 0.15 -17.15 -29.41
C ALA A 870 -0.86 -16.00 -29.33
N GLY A 871 -2.13 -16.33 -29.13
CA GLY A 871 -3.28 -15.42 -29.16
C GLY A 871 -3.91 -15.26 -30.54
N ALA A 872 -3.31 -15.77 -31.63
CA ALA A 872 -3.93 -15.73 -32.95
C ALA A 872 -5.24 -16.53 -32.97
N HIS A 873 -6.29 -15.95 -33.56
CA HIS A 873 -7.58 -16.61 -33.70
C HIS A 873 -7.62 -17.48 -34.96
N LEU A 874 -8.19 -18.67 -34.83
CA LEU A 874 -8.38 -19.60 -35.94
C LEU A 874 -9.75 -19.37 -36.57
N THR A 875 -9.79 -19.12 -37.87
CA THR A 875 -11.00 -18.89 -38.65
C THR A 875 -11.05 -19.85 -39.85
N ALA A 876 -12.25 -20.06 -40.40
CA ALA A 876 -12.42 -20.94 -41.56
C ALA A 876 -11.77 -20.38 -42.85
N THR A 877 -11.87 -19.05 -43.04
CA THR A 877 -11.28 -18.31 -44.17
C THR A 877 -10.79 -16.94 -43.68
N PRO A 878 -9.95 -16.23 -44.46
CA PRO A 878 -9.48 -14.88 -44.11
C PRO A 878 -10.60 -13.85 -43.90
N GLU A 879 -11.73 -14.00 -44.59
CA GLU A 879 -12.89 -13.10 -44.52
C GLU A 879 -13.83 -13.43 -43.36
N SER A 880 -13.66 -14.61 -42.74
CA SER A 880 -14.54 -15.06 -41.67
C SER A 880 -14.33 -14.22 -40.41
N LYS A 881 -15.44 -13.73 -39.86
CA LYS A 881 -15.49 -12.97 -38.61
C LYS A 881 -15.67 -13.86 -37.37
N GLU A 882 -15.98 -15.14 -37.56
CA GLU A 882 -16.17 -16.09 -36.47
C GLU A 882 -14.85 -16.77 -36.14
N SER A 883 -14.43 -16.66 -34.88
CA SER A 883 -13.32 -17.45 -34.35
C SER A 883 -13.81 -18.83 -33.93
N LEU A 884 -13.15 -19.86 -34.46
CA LEU A 884 -13.36 -21.25 -34.10
C LEU A 884 -12.56 -21.67 -32.86
N GLY A 885 -11.63 -20.82 -32.42
CA GLY A 885 -10.63 -21.13 -31.41
C GLY A 885 -9.43 -20.20 -31.52
N PHE A 886 -8.41 -20.47 -30.72
CA PHE A 886 -7.21 -19.65 -30.68
C PHE A 886 -5.95 -20.46 -30.38
N VAL A 887 -4.82 -19.95 -30.86
CA VAL A 887 -3.48 -20.50 -30.60
C VAL A 887 -3.06 -20.15 -29.18
N THR A 888 -2.81 -21.13 -28.34
CA THR A 888 -2.41 -20.93 -26.93
C THR A 888 -0.90 -20.73 -26.80
N ALA A 889 -0.12 -21.40 -27.66
CA ALA A 889 1.34 -21.33 -27.68
C ALA A 889 1.86 -21.54 -29.10
N ALA A 890 2.98 -20.91 -29.45
CA ALA A 890 3.60 -21.04 -30.78
C ALA A 890 5.12 -20.92 -30.69
N CYS A 891 5.83 -21.71 -31.51
CA CYS A 891 7.28 -21.69 -31.61
C CYS A 891 7.74 -22.21 -32.98
N PRO A 892 8.98 -21.91 -33.42
CA PRO A 892 9.62 -22.68 -34.47
C PRO A 892 9.88 -24.12 -34.00
N THR A 893 10.05 -25.03 -34.96
CA THR A 893 10.38 -26.45 -34.69
C THR A 893 11.89 -26.70 -34.71
N THR A 894 12.39 -27.60 -33.86
CA THR A 894 13.75 -28.15 -33.92
C THR A 894 13.91 -29.11 -35.09
N GLU A 895 12.85 -29.83 -35.45
CA GLU A 895 12.80 -30.80 -36.55
C GLU A 895 12.11 -30.16 -37.77
N GLY A 896 12.91 -29.70 -38.74
CA GLY A 896 12.42 -29.10 -40.00
C GLY A 896 12.49 -27.57 -40.06
N LYS A 897 11.59 -26.95 -40.83
CA LYS A 897 11.48 -25.49 -41.02
C LYS A 897 10.04 -25.05 -40.75
N GLY A 898 9.87 -23.82 -40.25
CA GLY A 898 8.57 -23.18 -40.03
C GLY A 898 8.12 -23.17 -38.56
N PHE A 899 6.90 -22.68 -38.34
CA PHE A 899 6.30 -22.55 -37.02
C PHE A 899 5.24 -23.64 -36.78
N ILE A 900 5.17 -24.06 -35.52
CA ILE A 900 4.15 -24.93 -34.96
C ILE A 900 3.51 -24.24 -33.75
N GLY A 901 2.40 -24.77 -33.26
CA GLY A 901 1.77 -24.28 -32.05
C GLY A 901 0.72 -25.22 -31.50
N LEU A 902 0.30 -24.95 -30.27
CA LEU A 902 -0.86 -25.55 -29.65
C LEU A 902 -2.05 -24.59 -29.76
N ALA A 903 -3.24 -25.14 -29.92
CA ALA A 903 -4.46 -24.36 -30.01
C ALA A 903 -5.64 -25.05 -29.33
N LEU A 904 -6.57 -24.25 -28.81
CA LEU A 904 -7.88 -24.71 -28.36
C LEU A 904 -8.89 -24.42 -29.46
N LEU A 905 -9.45 -25.48 -30.06
CA LEU A 905 -10.25 -25.41 -31.28
C LEU A 905 -11.58 -26.15 -31.14
N ARG A 906 -12.68 -25.52 -31.58
CA ARG A 906 -14.02 -26.12 -31.61
C ARG A 906 -14.08 -27.28 -32.60
N GLY A 907 -14.46 -28.46 -32.11
CA GLY A 907 -14.47 -29.69 -32.92
C GLY A 907 -13.07 -30.03 -33.45
N GLY A 908 -12.02 -29.72 -32.69
CA GLY A 908 -10.65 -29.83 -33.18
C GLY A 908 -10.22 -31.25 -33.57
N ARG A 909 -10.78 -32.29 -32.93
CA ARG A 909 -10.44 -33.70 -33.21
C ARG A 909 -10.92 -34.14 -34.59
N GLU A 910 -12.07 -33.65 -35.03
CA GLU A 910 -12.67 -33.94 -36.34
C GLU A 910 -12.02 -33.11 -37.46
N ARG A 911 -11.22 -32.10 -37.10
CA ARG A 911 -10.57 -31.17 -38.03
C ARG A 911 -9.11 -31.49 -38.33
N ILE A 912 -8.58 -32.61 -37.83
CA ILE A 912 -7.20 -33.02 -38.13
C ILE A 912 -7.03 -33.19 -39.66
N GLY A 913 -6.02 -32.55 -40.22
CA GLY A 913 -5.76 -32.47 -41.66
C GLY A 913 -6.47 -31.30 -42.37
N GLN A 914 -7.37 -30.59 -41.71
CA GLN A 914 -8.04 -29.41 -42.27
C GLN A 914 -7.09 -28.19 -42.28
N ARG A 915 -7.16 -27.39 -43.35
CA ARG A 915 -6.53 -26.07 -43.43
C ARG A 915 -7.47 -25.00 -42.87
N LEU A 916 -6.94 -24.13 -42.00
CA LEU A 916 -7.62 -22.96 -41.43
C LEU A 916 -6.73 -21.72 -41.59
N HIS A 917 -7.28 -20.55 -41.26
CA HIS A 917 -6.56 -19.29 -41.28
C HIS A 917 -6.32 -18.81 -39.84
N ALA A 918 -5.08 -18.47 -39.50
CA ALA A 918 -4.71 -17.90 -38.21
C ALA A 918 -4.52 -16.39 -38.36
N ALA A 919 -5.29 -15.60 -37.61
CA ALA A 919 -5.30 -14.14 -37.70
C ALA A 919 -5.01 -13.46 -36.34
N ASP A 920 -4.09 -12.50 -36.35
CA ASP A 920 -3.81 -11.55 -35.26
C ASP A 920 -4.07 -10.11 -35.77
N PRO A 921 -5.32 -9.63 -35.68
CA PRO A 921 -5.70 -8.32 -36.21
C PRO A 921 -5.06 -7.16 -35.43
N VAL A 922 -4.66 -7.38 -34.17
CA VAL A 922 -4.00 -6.35 -33.34
C VAL A 922 -2.63 -6.00 -33.91
N ARG A 923 -1.93 -6.98 -34.47
CA ARG A 923 -0.60 -6.81 -35.07
C ARG A 923 -0.62 -6.77 -36.60
N GLY A 924 -1.76 -7.01 -37.23
CA GLY A 924 -1.90 -7.09 -38.68
C GLY A 924 -1.17 -8.28 -39.30
N GLU A 925 -1.02 -9.37 -38.54
CA GLU A 925 -0.34 -10.59 -38.99
C GLU A 925 -1.36 -11.71 -39.23
N ALA A 926 -1.15 -12.51 -40.27
CA ALA A 926 -1.97 -13.70 -40.53
C ALA A 926 -1.23 -14.73 -41.37
N CYS A 927 -1.60 -16.01 -41.23
CA CYS A 927 -1.06 -17.11 -42.03
C CYS A 927 -2.03 -18.29 -42.12
N ASP A 928 -1.90 -19.07 -43.18
CA ASP A 928 -2.61 -20.35 -43.30
C ASP A 928 -1.92 -21.43 -42.47
N VAL A 929 -2.74 -22.24 -41.79
CA VAL A 929 -2.28 -23.31 -40.90
C VAL A 929 -3.03 -24.61 -41.17
N THR A 930 -2.34 -25.74 -41.04
CA THR A 930 -2.95 -27.07 -41.04
C THR A 930 -3.11 -27.57 -39.60
N ILE A 931 -4.30 -28.07 -39.28
CA ILE A 931 -4.60 -28.67 -37.98
C ILE A 931 -4.01 -30.09 -37.93
N VAL A 932 -3.24 -30.39 -36.89
CA VAL A 932 -2.51 -31.64 -36.73
C VAL A 932 -2.61 -32.17 -35.30
N SER A 933 -2.06 -33.36 -35.04
CA SER A 933 -1.86 -33.84 -33.68
C SER A 933 -1.05 -32.82 -32.88
N PRO A 934 -1.36 -32.58 -31.58
CA PRO A 934 -0.52 -31.73 -30.74
C PRO A 934 0.88 -32.31 -30.46
N HIS A 935 1.14 -33.57 -30.85
CA HIS A 935 2.42 -34.25 -30.69
C HIS A 935 3.21 -34.17 -32.00
N PHE A 936 4.15 -33.23 -32.08
CA PHE A 936 4.92 -32.94 -33.30
C PHE A 936 6.18 -33.80 -33.41
N VAL A 937 6.83 -34.07 -32.27
CA VAL A 937 8.11 -34.80 -32.19
C VAL A 937 7.95 -36.04 -31.32
N ASP A 938 8.44 -37.19 -31.82
CA ASP A 938 8.42 -38.50 -31.13
C ASP A 938 7.04 -38.83 -30.51
N PRO A 939 5.95 -38.91 -31.30
CA PRO A 939 4.60 -39.12 -30.76
C PRO A 939 4.46 -40.44 -29.98
N ASP A 940 5.31 -41.43 -30.25
CA ASP A 940 5.32 -42.73 -29.59
C ASP A 940 6.11 -42.74 -28.26
N ASN A 941 6.75 -41.62 -27.89
CA ASN A 941 7.54 -41.44 -26.67
C ASN A 941 8.68 -42.47 -26.54
N LEU A 942 9.39 -42.73 -27.64
CA LEU A 942 10.54 -43.65 -27.64
C LEU A 942 11.76 -43.01 -26.99
N ARG A 943 11.98 -41.69 -27.13
CA ARG A 943 13.17 -41.00 -26.60
C ARG A 943 13.16 -40.89 -25.08
N VAL A 944 12.03 -40.53 -24.48
CA VAL A 944 11.89 -40.44 -23.01
C VAL A 944 12.03 -41.81 -22.31
N LYS A 945 11.70 -42.88 -23.03
CA LYS A 945 11.80 -44.28 -22.57
C LYS A 945 13.12 -44.95 -22.97
N ASP A 946 14.13 -44.19 -23.42
CA ASP A 946 15.41 -44.75 -23.81
C ASP A 946 15.99 -45.61 -22.68
N ALA A 947 16.22 -46.89 -22.98
CA ALA A 947 16.71 -47.92 -22.07
C ALA A 947 18.16 -48.33 -22.38
N SER A 948 18.89 -47.57 -23.21
CA SER A 948 20.29 -47.84 -23.55
C SER A 948 21.18 -47.91 -22.29
N PRO A 949 22.11 -48.87 -22.17
CA PRO A 949 22.90 -49.06 -20.96
C PRO A 949 23.80 -47.85 -20.66
N VAL A 950 24.12 -47.63 -19.38
CA VAL A 950 25.21 -46.71 -19.01
C VAL A 950 26.52 -47.31 -19.53
N GLY A 951 27.09 -46.76 -20.60
CA GLY A 951 28.44 -47.15 -21.04
C GLY A 951 29.48 -46.87 -19.94
N ALA A 952 30.71 -47.40 -20.06
CA ALA A 952 31.76 -47.11 -19.07
C ALA A 952 32.04 -45.59 -19.00
N VAL A 953 31.77 -44.97 -17.85
CA VAL A 953 32.02 -43.55 -17.61
C VAL A 953 32.94 -43.37 -16.40
N GLU A 954 34.01 -42.59 -16.56
CA GLU A 954 34.91 -42.27 -15.45
C GLU A 954 34.21 -41.31 -14.47
N PRO A 955 34.15 -41.65 -13.16
CA PRO A 955 33.68 -40.75 -12.12
C PRO A 955 34.45 -39.44 -12.15
N LEU A 956 33.76 -38.32 -12.02
CA LEU A 956 34.43 -37.03 -11.90
C LEU A 956 34.99 -36.93 -10.48
N VAL A 957 36.30 -36.67 -10.34
CA VAL A 957 36.86 -36.30 -9.03
C VAL A 957 36.36 -34.91 -8.70
N LEU A 958 35.40 -34.86 -7.79
CA LEU A 958 34.78 -33.62 -7.37
C LEU A 958 35.65 -32.93 -6.30
N PRO A 959 35.89 -31.61 -6.40
CA PRO A 959 36.38 -30.88 -5.24
C PRO A 959 35.37 -31.04 -4.09
N ARG A 960 35.85 -31.08 -2.83
CA ARG A 960 34.95 -31.09 -1.67
C ARG A 960 33.97 -29.94 -1.82
N SER A 961 32.67 -30.24 -1.93
CA SER A 961 31.63 -29.22 -2.04
C SER A 961 31.65 -28.39 -0.75
N VAL A 962 32.14 -27.16 -0.84
CA VAL A 962 31.96 -26.17 0.21
C VAL A 962 30.65 -25.44 -0.12
N PRO A 963 29.72 -25.26 0.84
CA PRO A 963 28.57 -24.39 0.63
C PRO A 963 29.03 -23.04 0.08
N GLY A 964 28.42 -22.59 -1.01
CA GLY A 964 28.65 -21.23 -1.49
C GLY A 964 27.91 -20.26 -0.58
N HIS A 965 28.63 -19.55 0.30
CA HIS A 965 28.04 -18.42 1.03
C HIS A 965 28.17 -17.17 0.15
N HIS A 966 27.06 -16.76 -0.45
CA HIS A 966 26.94 -15.41 -1.01
C HIS A 966 26.34 -14.52 0.08
N ALA A 967 27.03 -13.44 0.43
CA ALA A 967 26.55 -12.50 1.43
C ALA A 967 25.22 -11.89 0.97
N LEU A 968 24.18 -11.98 1.81
CA LEU A 968 22.87 -11.36 1.53
C LEU A 968 22.93 -9.82 1.50
N ILE A 969 24.02 -9.24 2.01
CA ILE A 969 24.15 -7.81 2.22
C ILE A 969 25.45 -7.30 1.60
N PRO A 970 25.40 -6.35 0.64
CA PRO A 970 26.60 -5.69 0.14
C PRO A 970 27.17 -4.71 1.17
N ASP A 971 28.49 -4.65 1.29
CA ASP A 971 29.20 -3.69 2.14
C ASP A 971 28.81 -2.25 1.76
N ARG A 972 28.23 -1.50 2.71
CA ARG A 972 28.00 -0.07 2.59
C ARG A 972 28.42 0.63 3.88
N PRO A 973 29.49 1.45 3.88
CA PRO A 973 29.85 2.22 5.06
C PRO A 973 28.78 3.28 5.35
N SER A 974 28.43 3.44 6.63
CA SER A 974 27.61 4.54 7.13
C SER A 974 28.48 5.48 7.95
N ASP A 975 28.39 6.79 7.70
CA ASP A 975 29.13 7.82 8.45
C ASP A 975 28.46 8.17 9.81
N ARG A 976 27.37 7.48 10.20
CA ARG A 976 26.64 7.71 11.46
C ARG A 976 27.05 6.70 12.54
N VAL A 977 26.94 7.09 13.81
CA VAL A 977 27.03 6.15 14.93
C VAL A 977 25.88 5.14 14.79
N ALA A 978 26.21 3.86 14.68
CA ALA A 978 25.21 2.82 14.43
C ALA A 978 24.35 2.55 15.68
N GLU A 979 23.06 2.86 15.60
CA GLU A 979 22.06 2.47 16.62
C GLU A 979 21.38 1.13 16.29
N VAL A 980 21.71 0.55 15.13
CA VAL A 980 21.19 -0.72 14.62
C VAL A 980 22.32 -1.55 14.03
N GLN A 981 22.30 -2.85 14.31
CA GLN A 981 23.16 -3.85 13.72
C GLN A 981 22.32 -4.90 13.00
N LEU A 982 22.77 -5.31 11.81
CA LEU A 982 22.21 -6.41 11.03
C LEU A 982 23.29 -7.46 10.76
N ALA A 983 23.02 -8.72 11.11
CA ALA A 983 23.96 -9.83 10.91
C ALA A 983 23.28 -11.05 10.28
N GLU A 984 23.97 -11.74 9.39
CA GLU A 984 23.49 -13.00 8.79
C GLU A 984 23.71 -14.20 9.74
N ARG A 985 22.81 -15.17 9.70
CA ARG A 985 22.85 -16.41 10.47
C ARG A 985 22.53 -17.61 9.57
N SER A 986 23.16 -18.74 9.85
CA SER A 986 22.94 -20.00 9.11
C SER A 986 22.78 -21.18 10.08
N PRO A 987 21.70 -21.22 10.87
CA PRO A 987 21.42 -22.36 11.74
C PRO A 987 21.01 -23.61 10.92
N ASP A 988 21.14 -24.79 11.52
CA ASP A 988 20.51 -26.03 11.03
C ASP A 988 19.03 -25.99 11.46
N ILE A 989 18.09 -26.22 10.53
CA ILE A 989 16.66 -25.96 10.71
C ILE A 989 15.84 -27.17 10.32
N ALA A 990 14.93 -27.60 11.19
CA ALA A 990 13.93 -28.62 10.89
C ALA A 990 12.54 -28.20 11.35
N GLU A 991 11.51 -28.47 10.55
CA GLU A 991 10.11 -28.34 10.98
C GLU A 991 9.61 -29.69 11.50
N ILE A 992 8.89 -29.64 12.61
CA ILE A 992 8.20 -30.79 13.20
C ILE A 992 6.71 -30.48 13.27
N LYS A 993 5.89 -31.38 12.71
CA LYS A 993 4.43 -31.31 12.85
C LYS A 993 3.88 -32.55 13.52
N LEU A 994 2.98 -32.33 14.48
CA LEU A 994 2.41 -33.38 15.32
C LEU A 994 1.52 -34.31 14.50
N ARG A 995 1.85 -35.61 14.48
CA ARG A 995 0.99 -36.62 13.85
C ARG A 995 -0.18 -36.99 14.76
N ARG A 996 -1.29 -37.46 14.18
CA ARG A 996 -2.52 -37.73 14.94
C ARG A 996 -2.28 -38.80 16.01
N GLY A 997 -2.46 -38.43 17.29
CA GLY A 997 -2.23 -39.30 18.45
C GLY A 997 -0.77 -39.38 18.92
N GLY A 998 0.14 -38.60 18.33
CA GLY A 998 1.58 -38.63 18.60
C GLY A 998 2.05 -37.80 19.80
N GLU A 999 1.17 -37.03 20.47
CA GLU A 999 1.60 -35.96 21.39
C GLU A 999 2.43 -36.47 22.57
N ALA A 1000 2.00 -37.57 23.19
CA ALA A 1000 2.70 -38.17 24.31
C ALA A 1000 4.09 -38.73 23.91
N GLY A 1001 4.20 -39.24 22.68
CA GLY A 1001 5.47 -39.73 22.11
C GLY A 1001 6.41 -38.56 21.80
N LEU A 1002 5.91 -37.54 21.11
CA LEU A 1002 6.63 -36.32 20.76
C LEU A 1002 7.21 -35.64 22.01
N ARG A 1003 6.38 -35.38 23.02
CA ARG A 1003 6.80 -34.71 24.26
C ARG A 1003 7.89 -35.51 24.99
N ARG A 1004 7.74 -36.84 25.05
CA ARG A 1004 8.71 -37.72 25.70
C ARG A 1004 10.05 -37.71 24.97
N ALA A 1005 10.04 -37.85 23.65
CA ALA A 1005 11.26 -37.90 22.84
C ALA A 1005 12.01 -36.55 22.87
N LEU A 1006 11.30 -35.43 22.70
CA LEU A 1006 11.91 -34.10 22.78
C LEU A 1006 12.58 -33.84 24.13
N GLN A 1007 11.91 -34.21 25.24
CA GLN A 1007 12.48 -34.03 26.56
C GLN A 1007 13.65 -34.97 26.84
N ALA A 1008 13.54 -36.24 26.47
CA ALA A 1008 14.54 -37.26 26.78
C ALA A 1008 15.82 -37.10 25.94
N GLU A 1009 15.70 -36.77 24.66
CA GLU A 1009 16.84 -36.74 23.74
C GLU A 1009 17.39 -35.33 23.48
N PHE A 1010 16.56 -34.29 23.59
CA PHE A 1010 16.95 -32.91 23.26
C PHE A 1010 16.80 -31.94 24.44
N GLY A 1011 16.20 -32.37 25.55
CA GLY A 1011 15.93 -31.52 26.72
C GLY A 1011 15.00 -30.34 26.40
N LEU A 1012 14.15 -30.46 25.38
CA LEU A 1012 13.24 -29.42 24.92
C LEU A 1012 11.81 -29.71 25.40
N ASP A 1013 11.27 -28.80 26.20
CA ASP A 1013 9.84 -28.77 26.50
C ASP A 1013 9.06 -28.14 25.34
N LEU A 1014 7.82 -28.59 25.13
CA LEU A 1014 6.91 -27.99 24.16
C LEU A 1014 6.47 -26.59 24.65
N PRO A 1015 6.84 -25.50 23.94
CA PRO A 1015 6.42 -24.16 24.32
C PRO A 1015 4.93 -23.94 24.04
N GLU A 1016 4.33 -22.99 24.76
CA GLU A 1016 3.00 -22.47 24.43
C GLU A 1016 2.96 -21.87 23.01
N PRO A 1017 1.77 -21.80 22.36
CA PRO A 1017 1.63 -21.16 21.06
C PRO A 1017 2.22 -19.74 21.03
N GLY A 1018 3.05 -19.46 20.03
CA GLY A 1018 3.73 -18.17 19.88
C GLY A 1018 4.90 -17.94 20.86
N ARG A 1019 5.36 -18.98 21.55
CA ARG A 1019 6.54 -18.96 22.41
C ARG A 1019 7.65 -19.85 21.87
N SER A 1020 8.81 -19.76 22.51
CA SER A 1020 9.96 -20.61 22.23
C SER A 1020 10.48 -21.27 23.49
N ALA A 1021 11.09 -22.43 23.32
CA ALA A 1021 11.87 -23.13 24.33
C ALA A 1021 13.34 -23.23 23.89
N VAL A 1022 14.27 -23.27 24.84
CA VAL A 1022 15.71 -23.28 24.57
C VAL A 1022 16.38 -24.34 25.44
N SER A 1023 17.26 -25.15 24.84
CA SER A 1023 18.08 -26.14 25.52
C SER A 1023 19.48 -26.14 24.90
N GLY A 1024 20.45 -25.54 25.60
CA GLY A 1024 21.81 -25.38 25.08
C GLY A 1024 21.86 -24.59 23.75
N ALA A 1025 22.31 -25.26 22.68
CA ALA A 1025 22.36 -24.69 21.33
C ALA A 1025 21.04 -24.82 20.55
N LEU A 1026 20.10 -25.63 21.06
CA LEU A 1026 18.83 -25.91 20.42
C LEU A 1026 17.76 -24.89 20.83
N LYS A 1027 16.92 -24.53 19.87
CA LYS A 1027 15.72 -23.73 20.11
C LYS A 1027 14.53 -24.39 19.42
N LEU A 1028 13.39 -24.39 20.09
CA LEU A 1028 12.10 -24.81 19.55
C LEU A 1028 11.18 -23.60 19.46
N LEU A 1029 10.75 -23.22 18.27
CA LEU A 1029 9.86 -22.08 18.02
C LEU A 1029 8.45 -22.60 17.70
N SER A 1030 7.43 -22.20 18.46
CA SER A 1030 6.04 -22.55 18.12
C SER A 1030 5.56 -21.68 16.95
N LEU A 1031 5.20 -22.34 15.86
CA LEU A 1031 4.61 -21.69 14.69
C LEU A 1031 3.08 -21.67 14.79
N GLY A 1032 2.50 -22.65 15.48
CA GLY A 1032 1.07 -22.79 15.75
C GLY A 1032 0.79 -24.07 16.57
N PRO A 1033 -0.48 -24.39 16.83
CA PRO A 1033 -0.83 -25.66 17.46
C PRO A 1033 -0.35 -26.84 16.62
N GLY A 1034 0.47 -27.72 17.20
CA GLY A 1034 0.98 -28.90 16.49
C GLY A 1034 2.12 -28.63 15.50
N ASP A 1035 2.65 -27.41 15.41
CA ASP A 1035 3.61 -26.99 14.39
C ASP A 1035 4.77 -26.19 15.01
N TRP A 1036 6.00 -26.69 14.87
CA TRP A 1036 7.20 -26.07 15.45
C TRP A 1036 8.41 -26.12 14.54
N LEU A 1037 9.26 -25.10 14.67
CA LEU A 1037 10.59 -25.04 14.04
C LEU A 1037 11.68 -25.32 15.08
N VAL A 1038 12.52 -26.31 14.84
CA VAL A 1038 13.69 -26.64 15.65
C VAL A 1038 14.93 -26.05 14.98
N LEU A 1039 15.77 -25.37 15.77
CA LEU A 1039 16.99 -24.73 15.34
C LEU A 1039 18.17 -25.27 16.13
N ASP A 1040 19.26 -25.64 15.46
CA ASP A 1040 20.57 -25.83 16.07
C ASP A 1040 21.53 -24.74 15.58
N LYS A 1041 21.98 -23.90 16.51
CA LYS A 1041 22.90 -22.78 16.23
C LYS A 1041 24.26 -23.25 15.67
N HIS A 1042 24.69 -24.46 16.01
CA HIS A 1042 26.02 -24.99 15.66
C HIS A 1042 25.95 -26.26 14.81
N GLY A 1043 24.74 -26.69 14.47
CA GLY A 1043 24.48 -27.89 13.68
C GLY A 1043 25.01 -27.79 12.26
N ARG A 1044 25.33 -28.95 11.66
CA ARG A 1044 25.64 -29.03 10.23
C ARG A 1044 24.31 -29.14 9.47
N PRO A 1045 24.01 -28.29 8.48
CA PRO A 1045 22.72 -28.31 7.77
C PRO A 1045 22.23 -29.72 7.42
N GLY A 1046 20.98 -30.01 7.80
CA GLY A 1046 20.29 -31.29 7.59
C GLY A 1046 20.54 -32.35 8.67
N SER A 1047 21.54 -32.18 9.54
CA SER A 1047 21.87 -33.16 10.59
C SER A 1047 20.80 -33.24 11.69
N LEU A 1048 20.19 -32.09 12.01
CA LEU A 1048 19.12 -31.97 12.98
C LEU A 1048 17.88 -32.74 12.55
N ALA A 1049 17.46 -32.60 11.29
CA ALA A 1049 16.29 -33.30 10.74
C ALA A 1049 16.44 -34.82 10.79
N VAL A 1050 17.64 -35.34 10.50
CA VAL A 1050 17.94 -36.79 10.60
C VAL A 1050 17.80 -37.27 12.04
N SER A 1051 18.37 -36.53 12.99
CA SER A 1051 18.33 -36.87 14.41
C SER A 1051 16.90 -36.83 14.95
N LEU A 1052 16.13 -35.80 14.60
CA LEU A 1052 14.72 -35.68 14.97
C LEU A 1052 13.87 -36.78 14.36
N LYS A 1053 14.05 -37.10 13.07
CA LYS A 1053 13.29 -38.18 12.41
C LYS A 1053 13.53 -39.53 13.10
N HIS A 1054 14.76 -39.79 13.53
CA HIS A 1054 15.09 -41.01 14.29
C HIS A 1054 14.40 -41.05 15.66
N ALA A 1055 14.45 -39.95 16.41
CA ALA A 1055 13.91 -39.84 17.76
C ALA A 1055 12.36 -39.84 17.81
N LEU A 1056 11.73 -39.12 16.88
CA LEU A 1056 10.29 -38.85 16.92
C LEU A 1056 9.46 -39.98 16.27
N GLY A 1057 10.03 -40.70 15.30
CA GLY A 1057 9.35 -41.78 14.59
C GLY A 1057 7.99 -41.35 14.04
N GLU A 1058 6.95 -42.15 14.30
CA GLU A 1058 5.58 -41.86 13.85
C GLU A 1058 4.85 -40.78 14.68
N SER A 1059 5.50 -40.22 15.71
CA SER A 1059 4.88 -39.20 16.58
C SER A 1059 4.76 -37.84 15.90
N ALA A 1060 5.61 -37.55 14.92
CA ALA A 1060 5.64 -36.30 14.19
C ALA A 1060 6.21 -36.48 12.78
N SER A 1061 5.75 -35.66 11.82
CA SER A 1061 6.47 -35.50 10.55
C SER A 1061 7.66 -34.58 10.77
N VAL A 1062 8.79 -34.89 10.13
CA VAL A 1062 10.02 -34.09 10.23
C VAL A 1062 10.49 -33.71 8.83
N VAL A 1063 10.79 -32.42 8.63
CA VAL A 1063 11.24 -31.87 7.35
C VAL A 1063 12.46 -30.97 7.57
N ASP A 1064 13.53 -31.19 6.82
CA ASP A 1064 14.69 -30.27 6.78
C ASP A 1064 14.33 -28.99 6.02
N LEU A 1065 14.59 -27.84 6.64
CA LEU A 1065 14.38 -26.50 6.09
C LEU A 1065 15.63 -25.62 6.20
N SER A 1066 16.81 -26.21 6.41
CA SER A 1066 18.07 -25.49 6.61
C SER A 1066 18.45 -24.57 5.46
N SER A 1067 18.02 -24.87 4.23
CA SER A 1067 18.23 -24.02 3.05
C SER A 1067 16.97 -23.22 2.65
N ALA A 1068 15.84 -23.42 3.34
CA ALA A 1068 14.59 -22.76 3.02
C ALA A 1068 14.52 -21.30 3.49
N PHE A 1069 15.38 -20.91 4.44
CA PHE A 1069 15.35 -19.58 5.05
C PHE A 1069 16.69 -18.85 4.92
N GLY A 1070 16.63 -17.55 4.63
CA GLY A 1070 17.68 -16.61 5.02
C GLY A 1070 17.33 -16.04 6.39
N VAL A 1071 18.26 -16.15 7.35
CA VAL A 1071 18.04 -15.71 8.73
C VAL A 1071 18.89 -14.48 9.02
N LEU A 1072 18.24 -13.37 9.35
CA LEU A 1072 18.88 -12.10 9.66
C LEU A 1072 18.63 -11.74 11.12
N ARG A 1073 19.68 -11.36 11.85
CA ARG A 1073 19.58 -10.80 13.20
C ARG A 1073 19.60 -9.29 13.14
N LEU A 1074 18.51 -8.66 13.53
CA LEU A 1074 18.42 -7.22 13.74
C LEU A 1074 18.53 -6.90 15.22
N SER A 1075 19.46 -6.05 15.63
CA SER A 1075 19.68 -5.72 17.05
C SER A 1075 20.07 -4.26 17.25
N GLY A 1076 19.93 -3.76 18.49
CA GLY A 1076 20.30 -2.40 18.88
C GLY A 1076 19.10 -1.57 19.34
N PRO A 1077 19.33 -0.41 20.00
CA PRO A 1077 18.27 0.38 20.62
C PRO A 1077 17.16 0.83 19.66
N LYS A 1078 17.45 0.96 18.36
CA LYS A 1078 16.46 1.34 17.32
C LYS A 1078 15.93 0.17 16.50
N ALA A 1079 16.27 -1.09 16.82
CA ALA A 1079 15.78 -2.26 16.09
C ALA A 1079 14.25 -2.32 16.04
N ARG A 1080 13.57 -2.00 17.16
CA ARG A 1080 12.10 -1.90 17.20
C ARG A 1080 11.56 -0.83 16.25
N SER A 1081 12.18 0.35 16.21
CA SER A 1081 11.76 1.43 15.32
C SER A 1081 11.92 1.07 13.84
N VAL A 1082 12.97 0.33 13.47
CA VAL A 1082 13.13 -0.24 12.13
C VAL A 1082 12.01 -1.22 11.82
N LEU A 1083 11.75 -2.17 12.72
CA LEU A 1083 10.69 -3.15 12.51
C LEU A 1083 9.31 -2.52 12.47
N MET A 1084 9.02 -1.46 13.23
CA MET A 1084 7.75 -0.74 13.16
C MET A 1084 7.43 -0.17 11.76
N LYS A 1085 8.46 0.04 10.91
CA LYS A 1085 8.25 0.47 9.52
C LYS A 1085 7.65 -0.62 8.63
N LEU A 1086 7.89 -1.88 8.99
CA LEU A 1086 7.58 -3.05 8.15
C LEU A 1086 6.58 -4.01 8.81
N CYS A 1087 6.56 -4.06 10.14
CA CYS A 1087 5.87 -5.04 10.96
C CYS A 1087 4.62 -4.46 11.58
N ARG A 1088 3.51 -5.19 11.47
CA ARG A 1088 2.22 -4.79 11.99
C ARG A 1088 1.96 -5.26 13.43
N ILE A 1089 2.83 -6.06 14.01
CA ILE A 1089 2.66 -6.60 15.37
C ILE A 1089 3.03 -5.53 16.41
N ASP A 1090 2.40 -5.57 17.57
CA ASP A 1090 2.81 -4.78 18.72
C ASP A 1090 4.12 -5.33 19.32
N LEU A 1091 5.25 -4.71 18.98
CA LEU A 1091 6.59 -5.10 19.41
C LEU A 1091 6.97 -4.56 20.80
N HIS A 1092 5.98 -4.08 21.56
CA HIS A 1092 6.23 -3.62 22.92
C HIS A 1092 6.59 -4.81 23.83
N PRO A 1093 7.56 -4.71 24.76
CA PRO A 1093 8.05 -5.87 25.53
C PRO A 1093 6.98 -6.51 26.43
N ARG A 1094 5.94 -5.76 26.81
CA ARG A 1094 4.77 -6.28 27.55
C ARG A 1094 3.89 -7.20 26.69
N VAL A 1095 3.99 -7.13 25.36
CA VAL A 1095 3.17 -7.89 24.39
C VAL A 1095 4.02 -8.88 23.59
N PHE A 1096 5.20 -8.46 23.13
CA PHE A 1096 6.16 -9.24 22.40
C PHE A 1096 7.55 -8.98 23.01
N GLY A 1097 7.87 -9.75 24.04
CA GLY A 1097 9.16 -9.76 24.75
C GLY A 1097 10.00 -10.99 24.42
N GLN A 1098 11.05 -11.24 25.20
CA GLN A 1098 11.95 -12.38 24.99
C GLN A 1098 11.18 -13.71 24.81
N GLY A 1099 11.61 -14.48 23.82
CA GLY A 1099 11.10 -15.81 23.53
C GLY A 1099 9.77 -15.82 22.76
N HIS A 1100 9.15 -14.67 22.48
CA HIS A 1100 7.98 -14.64 21.60
C HIS A 1100 8.34 -14.87 20.15
N VAL A 1101 7.43 -15.56 19.46
CA VAL A 1101 7.52 -15.94 18.06
C VAL A 1101 6.22 -15.53 17.37
N ALA A 1102 6.32 -14.95 16.18
CA ALA A 1102 5.15 -14.67 15.37
C ALA A 1102 5.44 -14.73 13.86
N ARG A 1103 4.44 -15.17 13.09
CA ARG A 1103 4.44 -15.06 11.63
C ARG A 1103 3.77 -13.74 11.24
N THR A 1104 4.42 -12.94 10.41
CA THR A 1104 3.88 -11.67 9.90
C THR A 1104 4.31 -11.44 8.47
N LEU A 1105 3.69 -10.46 7.81
CA LEU A 1105 4.22 -9.89 6.57
C LEU A 1105 5.08 -8.67 6.91
N MET A 1106 6.23 -8.56 6.23
CA MET A 1106 7.08 -7.38 6.22
C MET A 1106 7.48 -7.12 4.77
N ALA A 1107 7.22 -5.93 4.23
CA ALA A 1107 7.49 -5.61 2.82
C ALA A 1107 6.92 -6.64 1.81
N GLN A 1108 5.68 -7.10 2.06
CA GLN A 1108 5.00 -8.16 1.29
C GLN A 1108 5.71 -9.54 1.30
N ILE A 1109 6.66 -9.75 2.21
CA ILE A 1109 7.39 -11.02 2.40
C ILE A 1109 6.89 -11.68 3.70
N PRO A 1110 6.55 -12.98 3.68
CA PRO A 1110 6.26 -13.72 4.90
C PRO A 1110 7.55 -13.88 5.71
N VAL A 1111 7.52 -13.42 6.96
CA VAL A 1111 8.65 -13.45 7.87
C VAL A 1111 8.22 -14.08 9.19
N LEU A 1112 9.00 -15.05 9.67
CA LEU A 1112 8.94 -15.48 11.06
C LEU A 1112 9.82 -14.53 11.89
N LEU A 1113 9.25 -13.96 12.94
CA LEU A 1113 9.90 -13.05 13.87
C LEU A 1113 10.11 -13.77 15.20
N HIS A 1114 11.33 -13.80 15.71
CA HIS A 1114 11.66 -14.32 17.04
C HIS A 1114 12.44 -13.29 17.85
N GLN A 1115 11.92 -12.88 19.02
CA GLN A 1115 12.69 -12.02 19.92
C GLN A 1115 13.63 -12.85 20.79
N VAL A 1116 14.93 -12.65 20.62
CA VAL A 1116 15.95 -13.54 21.22
C VAL A 1116 16.41 -13.12 22.61
N SER A 1117 16.19 -11.86 23.00
CA SER A 1117 16.63 -11.29 24.28
C SER A 1117 15.65 -10.22 24.78
N ASP A 1118 15.85 -9.79 26.03
CA ASP A 1118 15.13 -8.65 26.61
C ASP A 1118 15.53 -7.32 25.96
N GLU A 1119 16.81 -7.16 25.63
CA GLU A 1119 17.25 -6.08 24.75
C GLU A 1119 16.70 -6.30 23.32
N PRO A 1120 16.41 -5.23 22.55
CA PRO A 1120 15.86 -5.37 21.21
C PRO A 1120 16.82 -6.11 20.28
N ALA A 1121 16.57 -7.41 20.11
CA ALA A 1121 17.24 -8.28 19.17
C ALA A 1121 16.25 -9.31 18.63
N TYR A 1122 16.20 -9.42 17.31
CA TYR A 1122 15.20 -10.21 16.58
C TYR A 1122 15.89 -11.06 15.54
N ASP A 1123 15.63 -12.37 15.56
CA ASP A 1123 15.92 -13.25 14.44
C ASP A 1123 14.73 -13.20 13.47
N LEU A 1124 15.01 -12.89 12.20
CA LEU A 1124 14.04 -12.71 11.13
C LEU A 1124 14.28 -13.79 10.08
N PHE A 1125 13.32 -14.70 9.90
CA PHE A 1125 13.42 -15.78 8.93
C PHE A 1125 12.56 -15.44 7.72
N ALA A 1126 13.23 -15.10 6.60
CA ALA A 1126 12.58 -14.90 5.31
C ALA A 1126 12.86 -16.12 4.41
N PRO A 1127 11.96 -16.51 3.49
CA PRO A 1127 12.26 -17.54 2.50
C PRO A 1127 13.55 -17.20 1.77
N SER A 1128 14.45 -18.17 1.58
CA SER A 1128 15.80 -17.96 1.06
C SER A 1128 15.80 -17.24 -0.30
N THR A 1129 14.80 -17.53 -1.13
CA THR A 1129 14.63 -16.90 -2.45
C THR A 1129 14.11 -15.45 -2.40
N LEU A 1130 13.59 -15.00 -1.25
CA LEU A 1130 13.16 -13.62 -0.97
C LEU A 1130 14.10 -12.90 0.01
N ALA A 1131 15.05 -13.61 0.63
CA ALA A 1131 15.92 -13.08 1.68
C ALA A 1131 16.73 -11.86 1.23
N GLN A 1132 17.22 -11.86 -0.01
CA GLN A 1132 17.93 -10.71 -0.59
C GLN A 1132 17.04 -9.47 -0.68
N ALA A 1133 15.81 -9.60 -1.18
CA ALA A 1133 14.87 -8.49 -1.28
C ALA A 1133 14.48 -7.99 0.12
N PHE A 1134 14.33 -8.90 1.09
CA PHE A 1134 14.06 -8.53 2.47
C PHE A 1134 15.22 -7.79 3.13
N ALA A 1135 16.46 -8.24 2.90
CA ALA A 1135 17.67 -7.58 3.39
C ALA A 1135 17.80 -6.15 2.82
N GLU A 1136 17.55 -5.96 1.53
CA GLU A 1136 17.57 -4.64 0.88
C GLU A 1136 16.58 -3.66 1.56
N VAL A 1137 15.35 -4.09 1.82
CA VAL A 1137 14.34 -3.26 2.49
C VAL A 1137 14.70 -2.99 3.96
N LEU A 1138 15.27 -3.96 4.68
CA LEU A 1138 15.75 -3.75 6.06
C LEU A 1138 16.88 -2.73 6.12
N VAL A 1139 17.83 -2.79 5.19
CA VAL A 1139 18.94 -1.84 5.10
C VAL A 1139 18.43 -0.42 4.87
N GLU A 1140 17.48 -0.25 3.94
CA GLU A 1140 16.88 1.06 3.67
C GLU A 1140 16.07 1.58 4.87
N SER A 1141 15.30 0.71 5.51
CA SER A 1141 14.50 1.05 6.69
C SER A 1141 15.38 1.46 7.88
N ALA A 1142 16.56 0.83 8.03
CA ALA A 1142 17.53 1.11 9.08
C ALA A 1142 18.43 2.33 8.81
N ALA A 1143 18.52 2.79 7.56
CA ALA A 1143 19.42 3.87 7.17
C ALA A 1143 19.21 5.17 7.96
N GLU A 1144 17.97 5.47 8.37
CA GLU A 1144 17.63 6.63 9.20
C GLU A 1144 18.32 6.61 10.58
N TYR A 1145 18.58 5.42 11.14
CA TYR A 1145 19.11 5.23 12.50
C TYR A 1145 20.61 4.92 12.56
N GLY A 1146 21.30 4.89 11.41
CA GLY A 1146 22.68 4.41 11.34
C GLY A 1146 22.76 2.89 11.48
N LEU A 1147 23.28 2.24 10.43
CA LEU A 1147 23.32 0.78 10.31
C LEU A 1147 24.77 0.29 10.30
N ARG A 1148 25.06 -0.73 11.12
CA ARG A 1148 26.26 -1.56 11.01
C ARG A 1148 25.90 -2.94 10.43
N LEU A 1149 26.70 -3.40 9.48
CA LEU A 1149 26.59 -4.73 8.88
C LEU A 1149 27.70 -5.61 9.46
N ASP A 1150 27.34 -6.81 9.92
CA ASP A 1150 28.24 -7.77 10.59
C ASP A 1150 28.16 -9.18 9.98
#